data_AF-A0AA48I2P9-F1
#
_entry.id   AF-A0AA48I2P9-F1
#
_cell.length_a   1.000
_cell.length_b   1.000
_cell.length_c   1.000
_cell.angle_alpha   90.00
_cell.angle_beta   90.00
_cell.angle_gamma   90.00
#
_symmetry.space_group_name_H-M   'P 1'
#
loop_
_entity.id
_entity.type
_entity.pdbx_description
1 polymer ?
#
loop_
_entity_poly.entity_id
_entity_poly.type
_entity_poly.pdbx_seq_one_letter_code
_entity_poly.pdbx_strand_id
1 'polypeptide(L)'
;MKINPKFNQSRKKREGALFTVLSMLAVLVAPNSVWANSAQGSAALDYDGDGKDDIVFRRASSFQNIVYRSSDDQTSQITFGRNAGDIPVVGDFDGDGIADFAVRRATGQIWYVKNSSGTDRISGNADGITRQQFGLQTGDIPVPADYDGDGITDLAVRRPSNQFWYILNSSGVDSLTGNADGITRRQFGTQESDIPVPADYDGDGKADLAVRRPGTQFWYVLNSSGVDNISGKSDGITRKRFGTQETDIPVPADYDGDGKADLAVRRPGTQFWYVLNSSGTDAISGNADGITRRQFGLRSTDIPVPADYDGDGKADLAVRRAATSQWFVLNSSGTDVLTSNGDGISRLTFGTQQTDIPLAQPQYDLWTSADIDQDGLTKAEEDALGTDYTVADSDNDGLSDGDEINTYGTDATSSDSDNDGLSDSDEINTYNTSATQADSDGDGLSDGDEINVYQTDPNNGDSDGDGLNDGDEVSDGTDPNEAQQAAEFTESGLIEAIVDNIYIPTFELFAQRAQALDTSVSAYCDALPGDENNLRGTAQNNWKSAMDTWQMAELMQVGPLADNSNERRNRIYSWPNNRACFVDQDVVAAEESGYDITQQNVARKGMDALEYLLFDEDLDHKCTTPGTEPDGWNDRTDEDRIAARCYFASVVSSDVLAGANDIVTQWTGDSGYGELLKNAGNPGSDFSTSLEAINDITDGFFYFTGAMKDGKIAAPVGIKVNNCGLVPCAQDAESPYADYSLENILNNMRALRTLLAGNSEQDPSFVDFLTEEGDTQTASNIITQLDEAITLAEQMTGTYSNVLEQNPESVEQLHEEVNEVDDILKGDFIQSLALELPSTSAGDND
;
A
#
# COMPACT_ATOMS: atom_id res chain seq x y z
N MET A 1 49.34 -7.22 45.83
CA MET A 1 48.51 -8.26 45.19
C MET A 1 48.91 -8.30 43.72
N LYS A 2 49.24 -9.49 43.23
CA LYS A 2 49.68 -9.87 41.86
C LYS A 2 48.63 -9.48 40.79
N ILE A 3 48.82 -9.37 39.47
CA ILE A 3 49.92 -9.42 38.46
C ILE A 3 49.23 -8.94 37.14
N ASN A 4 49.99 -8.28 36.24
CA ASN A 4 49.66 -7.86 34.84
C ASN A 4 49.60 -9.09 33.85
N PRO A 5 49.58 -9.01 32.50
CA PRO A 5 48.77 -8.33 31.47
C PRO A 5 48.30 -9.28 30.28
N LYS A 6 47.62 -8.72 29.26
CA LYS A 6 47.52 -9.10 27.80
C LYS A 6 47.16 -10.55 27.36
N PHE A 7 46.17 -10.72 26.45
CA PHE A 7 46.33 -11.25 25.06
C PHE A 7 45.00 -11.32 24.24
N ASN A 8 44.98 -10.55 23.15
CA ASN A 8 44.51 -10.74 21.76
C ASN A 8 43.32 -11.64 21.30
N GLN A 9 42.55 -11.03 20.38
CA GLN A 9 41.83 -11.55 19.19
C GLN A 9 40.60 -12.48 19.33
N SER A 10 39.43 -11.97 18.91
CA SER A 10 38.77 -12.40 17.66
C SER A 10 37.50 -11.59 17.39
N ARG A 11 37.35 -11.17 16.13
CA ARG A 11 36.09 -10.71 15.52
C ARG A 11 34.95 -11.66 15.90
N LYS A 12 33.86 -11.12 16.44
CA LYS A 12 32.53 -11.70 16.28
C LYS A 12 31.55 -10.57 16.00
N LYS A 13 30.99 -10.64 14.78
CA LYS A 13 29.75 -9.99 14.35
C LYS A 13 28.75 -9.96 15.51
N ARG A 14 28.21 -8.79 15.80
CA ARG A 14 26.91 -8.65 16.45
C ARG A 14 25.95 -8.20 15.36
N GLU A 15 25.31 -9.20 14.77
CA GLU A 15 23.98 -9.05 14.18
C GLU A 15 23.02 -8.60 15.28
N GLY A 16 22.17 -7.63 14.96
CA GLY A 16 21.14 -7.15 15.87
C GLY A 16 20.47 -5.89 15.35
N ALA A 17 19.30 -6.09 14.73
CA ALA A 17 18.26 -5.12 14.39
C ALA A 17 18.42 -4.35 13.06
N LEU A 18 18.25 -5.05 11.93
CA LEU A 18 17.44 -4.55 10.83
C LEU A 18 16.13 -5.33 10.88
N PHE A 19 15.02 -4.65 11.14
CA PHE A 19 13.66 -5.02 10.78
C PHE A 19 12.80 -3.82 11.16
N THR A 20 12.34 -3.06 10.17
CA THR A 20 10.92 -2.69 9.92
C THR A 20 10.90 -1.57 8.87
N VAL A 21 10.96 -1.93 7.59
CA VAL A 21 10.34 -1.13 6.52
C VAL A 21 9.37 -2.08 5.83
N LEU A 22 8.13 -2.08 6.31
CA LEU A 22 6.98 -2.55 5.56
C LEU A 22 5.74 -1.95 6.24
N SER A 23 5.40 -0.72 5.85
CA SER A 23 4.13 -0.12 6.23
C SER A 23 3.72 0.90 5.17
N MET A 24 3.09 0.41 4.10
CA MET A 24 1.85 0.94 3.51
C MET A 24 1.68 0.39 2.09
N LEU A 25 1.32 -0.89 2.00
CA LEU A 25 0.47 -1.38 0.92
C LEU A 25 -0.63 -2.23 1.56
N ALA A 26 -1.51 -1.58 2.32
CA ALA A 26 -2.80 -2.15 2.69
C ALA A 26 -3.77 -1.94 1.52
N VAL A 27 -3.49 -2.57 0.37
CA VAL A 27 -4.48 -2.75 -0.70
C VAL A 27 -5.24 -4.04 -0.41
N LEU A 28 -6.57 -3.93 -0.46
CA LEU A 28 -7.56 -4.97 -0.19
C LEU A 28 -7.21 -6.31 -0.85
N VAL A 29 -6.88 -7.33 -0.06
CA VAL A 29 -7.12 -8.73 -0.44
C VAL A 29 -8.09 -9.33 0.56
N ALA A 30 -9.36 -9.38 0.17
CA ALA A 30 -10.43 -10.01 0.94
C ALA A 30 -10.33 -11.54 0.78
N PRO A 31 -10.17 -12.34 1.86
CA PRO A 31 -10.22 -13.78 1.75
C PRO A 31 -11.69 -14.25 1.63
N ASN A 32 -12.01 -14.98 0.55
CA ASN A 32 -13.37 -15.38 0.18
C ASN A 32 -13.50 -16.86 -0.23
N SER A 33 -14.34 -17.71 0.46
CA SER A 33 -15.38 -18.67 -0.07
C SER A 33 -15.53 -20.17 0.41
N VAL A 34 -16.30 -20.58 1.46
CA VAL A 34 -16.44 -21.98 2.03
C VAL A 34 -17.24 -22.97 1.17
N TRP A 35 -16.89 -24.28 1.24
CA TRP A 35 -17.74 -25.42 0.85
C TRP A 35 -17.75 -26.49 1.94
N ALA A 36 -18.95 -26.90 2.36
CA ALA A 36 -19.17 -27.84 3.44
C ALA A 36 -19.61 -29.24 3.00
N ASN A 37 -19.39 -30.14 3.96
CA ASN A 37 -20.26 -31.20 4.46
C ASN A 37 -21.38 -31.66 3.50
N SER A 38 -21.17 -32.87 2.98
CA SER A 38 -22.21 -33.73 2.44
C SER A 38 -23.30 -33.94 3.47
N ALA A 39 -24.54 -33.99 3.00
CA ALA A 39 -25.75 -34.05 3.81
C ALA A 39 -26.11 -35.46 4.33
N GLN A 40 -25.10 -36.31 4.47
CA GLN A 40 -25.13 -37.47 5.37
C GLN A 40 -23.91 -37.37 6.26
N GLY A 41 -24.11 -37.35 7.58
CA GLY A 41 -23.07 -37.16 8.59
C GLY A 41 -21.80 -37.97 8.31
N SER A 42 -20.86 -37.32 7.64
CA SER A 42 -19.54 -37.83 7.34
C SER A 42 -18.57 -37.00 8.17
N ALA A 43 -17.66 -37.70 8.81
CA ALA A 43 -16.67 -37.20 9.74
C ALA A 43 -15.61 -36.34 9.04
N ALA A 44 -16.00 -35.27 8.34
CA ALA A 44 -15.03 -34.41 7.65
C ALA A 44 -14.12 -33.71 8.66
N LEU A 45 -14.64 -33.40 9.85
CA LEU A 45 -13.92 -32.74 10.94
C LEU A 45 -14.11 -33.41 12.31
N ASP A 46 -14.81 -34.55 12.40
CA ASP A 46 -14.93 -35.34 13.63
C ASP A 46 -13.67 -36.22 13.81
N TYR A 47 -12.67 -35.71 14.53
CA TYR A 47 -11.37 -36.38 14.69
C TYR A 47 -11.33 -37.38 15.86
N ASP A 48 -12.43 -37.54 16.60
CA ASP A 48 -12.52 -38.51 17.69
C ASP A 48 -13.69 -39.50 17.58
N GLY A 49 -14.52 -39.38 16.54
CA GLY A 49 -15.57 -40.31 16.14
C GLY A 49 -16.81 -40.24 17.01
N ASP A 50 -17.10 -39.08 17.61
CA ASP A 50 -18.24 -38.92 18.51
C ASP A 50 -19.50 -38.36 17.87
N GLY A 51 -19.43 -38.01 16.58
CA GLY A 51 -20.51 -37.46 15.77
C GLY A 51 -20.64 -35.94 15.83
N LYS A 52 -19.66 -35.22 16.40
CA LYS A 52 -19.57 -33.76 16.35
C LYS A 52 -18.34 -33.33 15.58
N ASP A 53 -18.48 -32.29 14.77
CA ASP A 53 -17.33 -31.69 14.11
C ASP A 53 -16.43 -30.97 15.13
N ASP A 54 -15.12 -31.12 14.97
CA ASP A 54 -14.11 -30.50 15.84
C ASP A 54 -13.57 -29.18 15.28
N ILE A 55 -13.07 -28.33 16.18
CA ILE A 55 -12.35 -27.11 15.78
C ILE A 55 -10.89 -27.47 15.47
N VAL A 56 -10.49 -27.32 14.22
CA VAL A 56 -9.13 -27.69 13.77
C VAL A 56 -8.45 -26.54 13.05
N PHE A 57 -7.17 -26.33 13.36
CA PHE A 57 -6.30 -25.46 12.57
C PHE A 57 -4.94 -26.10 12.27
N ARG A 58 -4.34 -25.64 11.17
CA ARG A 58 -2.98 -25.96 10.75
C ARG A 58 -2.08 -24.76 10.95
N ARG A 59 -0.97 -24.96 11.64
CA ARG A 59 0.12 -24.00 11.76
C ARG A 59 1.14 -24.25 10.67
N ALA A 60 1.17 -23.42 9.64
CA ALA A 60 2.06 -23.58 8.49
C ALA A 60 3.54 -23.60 8.92
N SER A 61 3.95 -22.69 9.81
CA SER A 61 5.34 -22.55 10.27
C SER A 61 5.93 -23.77 10.97
N SER A 62 5.10 -24.63 11.57
CA SER A 62 5.54 -25.82 12.30
C SER A 62 4.93 -27.12 11.79
N PHE A 63 4.11 -27.05 10.74
CA PHE A 63 3.34 -28.15 10.17
C PHE A 63 2.45 -28.89 11.18
N GLN A 64 2.03 -28.19 12.24
CA GLN A 64 1.18 -28.75 13.30
C GLN A 64 -0.29 -28.61 12.92
N ASN A 65 -1.02 -29.71 12.94
CA ASN A 65 -2.48 -29.73 12.91
C ASN A 65 -2.95 -29.96 14.35
N ILE A 66 -3.80 -29.07 14.86
CA ILE A 66 -4.20 -29.03 16.27
C ILE A 66 -5.73 -29.06 16.30
N VAL A 67 -6.27 -30.07 16.99
CA VAL A 67 -7.70 -30.34 17.13
C VAL A 67 -8.13 -29.92 18.52
N TYR A 68 -9.25 -29.23 18.62
CA TYR A 68 -10.00 -28.99 19.84
C TYR A 68 -11.32 -29.74 19.74
N ARG A 69 -11.50 -30.73 20.62
CA ARG A 69 -12.63 -31.65 20.56
C ARG A 69 -13.91 -31.01 21.08
N SER A 70 -14.94 -30.97 20.26
CA SER A 70 -16.18 -30.23 20.57
C SER A 70 -17.04 -30.89 21.66
N SER A 71 -16.74 -32.14 22.04
CA SER A 71 -17.49 -32.88 23.06
C SER A 71 -16.96 -32.76 24.48
N ASP A 72 -15.65 -32.65 24.66
CA ASP A 72 -15.01 -32.75 25.97
C ASP A 72 -13.86 -31.75 26.21
N ASP A 73 -13.73 -30.76 25.33
CA ASP A 73 -12.78 -29.65 25.40
C ASP A 73 -11.30 -30.09 25.43
N GLN A 74 -10.99 -31.35 25.10
CA GLN A 74 -9.62 -31.82 25.02
C GLN A 74 -8.98 -31.42 23.70
N THR A 75 -7.69 -31.09 23.77
CA THR A 75 -6.89 -30.79 22.58
C THR A 75 -5.98 -31.94 22.21
N SER A 76 -5.89 -32.26 20.92
CA SER A 76 -4.87 -33.15 20.37
C SER A 76 -4.04 -32.41 19.31
N GLN A 77 -2.82 -32.87 19.04
CA GLN A 77 -1.98 -32.27 18.00
C GLN A 77 -1.12 -33.29 17.30
N ILE A 78 -0.83 -33.03 16.03
CA ILE A 78 0.00 -33.86 15.17
C ILE A 78 0.80 -33.02 14.18
N THR A 79 2.05 -33.39 13.94
CA THR A 79 2.84 -32.81 12.83
C THR A 79 2.68 -33.67 11.57
N PHE A 80 2.03 -33.13 10.53
CA PHE A 80 1.77 -33.83 9.27
C PHE A 80 1.72 -32.85 8.08
N GLY A 81 2.14 -33.29 6.89
CA GLY A 81 2.32 -32.44 5.71
C GLY A 81 3.44 -31.41 5.92
N ARG A 82 4.70 -31.83 5.87
CA ARG A 82 5.86 -31.02 6.33
C ARG A 82 6.48 -30.11 5.27
N ASN A 83 5.71 -29.71 4.26
CA ASN A 83 6.13 -28.75 3.24
C ASN A 83 5.22 -27.51 3.26
N ALA A 84 5.77 -26.34 2.94
CA ALA A 84 5.07 -25.06 3.04
C ALA A 84 3.86 -24.98 2.09
N GLY A 85 4.03 -25.38 0.82
CA GLY A 85 2.96 -25.49 -0.18
C GLY A 85 2.05 -26.73 -0.08
N ASP A 86 2.05 -27.44 1.06
CA ASP A 86 1.09 -28.53 1.29
C ASP A 86 -0.30 -27.94 1.63
N ILE A 87 -1.27 -28.17 0.74
CA ILE A 87 -2.64 -27.68 0.87
C ILE A 87 -3.43 -28.65 1.76
N PRO A 88 -3.90 -28.24 2.95
CA PRO A 88 -4.68 -29.13 3.81
C PRO A 88 -6.04 -29.45 3.17
N VAL A 89 -6.46 -30.70 3.31
CA VAL A 89 -7.77 -31.17 2.87
C VAL A 89 -8.40 -32.01 3.97
N VAL A 90 -9.73 -32.05 3.99
CA VAL A 90 -10.54 -32.67 5.05
C VAL A 90 -11.37 -33.81 4.49
N GLY A 91 -11.78 -34.75 5.35
CA GLY A 91 -12.55 -35.94 4.96
C GLY A 91 -12.14 -37.21 5.70
N ASP A 92 -13.02 -38.20 5.65
CA ASP A 92 -12.75 -39.60 6.01
C ASP A 92 -12.36 -40.35 4.72
N PHE A 93 -11.08 -40.56 4.49
CA PHE A 93 -10.54 -41.18 3.27
C PHE A 93 -10.34 -42.69 3.43
N ASP A 94 -10.49 -43.24 4.63
CA ASP A 94 -10.36 -44.68 4.88
C ASP A 94 -11.70 -45.41 5.14
N GLY A 95 -12.75 -44.66 5.45
CA GLY A 95 -14.12 -45.09 5.62
C GLY A 95 -14.45 -45.59 7.02
N ASP A 96 -13.67 -45.22 8.04
CA ASP A 96 -13.88 -45.66 9.42
C ASP A 96 -14.83 -44.78 10.23
N GLY A 97 -15.32 -43.69 9.63
CA GLY A 97 -16.21 -42.72 10.24
C GLY A 97 -15.49 -41.72 11.14
N ILE A 98 -14.16 -41.58 11.02
CA ILE A 98 -13.34 -40.59 11.73
C ILE A 98 -12.57 -39.76 10.70
N ALA A 99 -12.45 -38.45 10.93
CA ALA A 99 -11.71 -37.55 10.08
C ALA A 99 -10.21 -37.91 10.00
N ASP A 100 -9.67 -37.84 8.79
CA ASP A 100 -8.24 -38.04 8.54
C ASP A 100 -7.48 -36.71 8.46
N PHE A 101 -6.17 -36.77 8.70
CA PHE A 101 -5.29 -35.65 8.38
C PHE A 101 -4.74 -35.82 6.97
N ALA A 102 -5.14 -34.95 6.05
CA ALA A 102 -4.72 -35.02 4.67
C ALA A 102 -4.14 -33.71 4.16
N VAL A 103 -3.17 -33.83 3.24
CA VAL A 103 -2.65 -32.70 2.47
C VAL A 103 -2.49 -33.10 1.00
N ARG A 104 -2.71 -32.14 0.11
CA ARG A 104 -2.30 -32.25 -1.28
C ARG A 104 -1.04 -31.42 -1.49
N ARG A 105 0.00 -32.09 -1.97
CA ARG A 105 1.22 -31.42 -2.39
C ARG A 105 1.13 -31.09 -3.87
N ALA A 106 1.14 -29.80 -4.20
CA ALA A 106 1.15 -29.35 -5.60
C ALA A 106 2.43 -29.84 -6.31
N THR A 107 3.59 -29.70 -5.65
CA THR A 107 4.87 -30.22 -6.14
C THR A 107 4.86 -31.77 -6.23
N GLY A 108 4.84 -32.29 -7.46
CA GLY A 108 4.75 -33.72 -7.74
C GLY A 108 3.34 -34.32 -7.74
N GLN A 109 2.30 -33.51 -7.44
CA GLN A 109 0.87 -33.87 -7.54
C GLN A 109 0.48 -35.09 -6.70
N ILE A 110 0.92 -35.12 -5.43
CA ILE A 110 0.71 -36.26 -4.52
C ILE A 110 -0.22 -35.87 -3.37
N TRP A 111 -1.21 -36.71 -3.13
CA TRP A 111 -2.05 -36.69 -1.94
C TRP A 111 -1.40 -37.54 -0.85
N TYR A 112 -1.28 -36.97 0.34
CA TYR A 112 -0.85 -37.66 1.55
C TYR A 112 -1.98 -37.64 2.54
N VAL A 113 -2.47 -38.82 2.91
CA VAL A 113 -3.52 -38.99 3.91
C VAL A 113 -2.93 -39.80 5.05
N LYS A 114 -3.03 -39.31 6.27
CA LYS A 114 -2.75 -40.09 7.47
C LYS A 114 -4.06 -40.59 8.04
N ASN A 115 -4.28 -41.88 7.83
CA ASN A 115 -5.51 -42.58 8.16
C ASN A 115 -5.68 -42.73 9.69
N SER A 116 -6.87 -42.40 10.18
CA SER A 116 -7.37 -42.55 11.55
C SER A 116 -7.24 -44.00 12.05
N SER A 117 -7.55 -44.98 11.18
CA SER A 117 -7.40 -46.42 11.47
C SER A 117 -5.96 -46.86 11.74
N GLY A 118 -4.97 -46.04 11.35
CA GLY A 118 -3.55 -46.34 11.44
C GLY A 118 -3.03 -47.32 10.39
N THR A 119 -3.83 -47.65 9.37
CA THR A 119 -3.44 -48.52 8.25
C THR A 119 -3.65 -47.82 6.91
N ASP A 120 -2.65 -47.89 6.01
CA ASP A 120 -2.81 -47.34 4.67
C ASP A 120 -3.84 -48.18 3.88
N ARG A 121 -4.95 -47.56 3.51
CA ARG A 121 -6.07 -48.17 2.79
C ARG A 121 -5.66 -48.77 1.44
N ILE A 122 -4.73 -48.13 0.72
CA ILE A 122 -4.37 -48.51 -0.65
C ILE A 122 -3.24 -49.54 -0.65
N SER A 123 -2.14 -49.25 0.06
CA SER A 123 -0.94 -50.11 0.00
C SER A 123 -0.83 -51.12 1.14
N GLY A 124 -1.65 -50.99 2.20
CA GLY A 124 -1.57 -51.81 3.40
C GLY A 124 -0.32 -51.55 4.26
N ASN A 125 0.40 -50.46 4.00
CA ASN A 125 1.61 -50.11 4.72
C ASN A 125 1.31 -49.80 6.20
N ALA A 126 2.25 -50.20 7.05
CA ALA A 126 2.12 -50.14 8.51
C ALA A 126 2.36 -48.73 9.10
N ASP A 127 2.74 -47.76 8.26
CA ASP A 127 2.88 -46.37 8.69
C ASP A 127 1.56 -45.58 8.67
N GLY A 128 0.48 -46.19 8.18
CA GLY A 128 -0.86 -45.60 8.18
C GLY A 128 -1.01 -44.40 7.25
N ILE A 129 -0.11 -44.20 6.29
CA ILE A 129 -0.13 -43.04 5.40
C ILE A 129 -0.41 -43.50 3.96
N THR A 130 -1.59 -43.19 3.46
CA THR A 130 -1.92 -43.32 2.04
C THR A 130 -1.20 -42.25 1.22
N ARG A 131 -0.61 -42.68 0.10
CA ARG A 131 0.15 -41.83 -0.81
C ARG A 131 -0.34 -42.09 -2.23
N GLN A 132 -1.02 -41.11 -2.81
CA GLN A 132 -1.65 -41.29 -4.11
C GLN A 132 -1.32 -40.12 -5.03
N GLN A 133 -0.65 -40.40 -6.14
CA GLN A 133 -0.45 -39.39 -7.18
C GLN A 133 -1.73 -39.26 -8.01
N PHE A 134 -2.33 -38.08 -8.02
CA PHE A 134 -3.60 -37.83 -8.70
C PHE A 134 -3.83 -36.32 -8.91
N GLY A 135 -4.48 -35.94 -10.01
CA GLY A 135 -4.59 -34.54 -10.42
C GLY A 135 -3.26 -34.00 -10.94
N LEU A 136 -2.82 -34.55 -12.08
CA LEU A 136 -1.44 -34.44 -12.60
C LEU A 136 -1.11 -33.10 -13.29
N GLN A 137 -1.95 -32.07 -13.14
CA GLN A 137 -1.66 -30.75 -13.70
C GLN A 137 -1.52 -29.72 -12.61
N THR A 138 -0.58 -28.80 -12.81
CA THR A 138 -0.47 -27.62 -11.97
C THR A 138 -1.69 -26.73 -12.22
N GLY A 139 -2.19 -26.08 -11.16
CA GLY A 139 -3.47 -25.36 -11.20
C GLY A 139 -4.72 -26.18 -10.91
N ASP A 140 -4.63 -27.52 -10.83
CA ASP A 140 -5.73 -28.35 -10.36
C ASP A 140 -6.11 -27.92 -8.93
N ILE A 141 -7.39 -27.70 -8.62
CA ILE A 141 -7.93 -27.31 -7.30
C ILE A 141 -8.43 -28.57 -6.57
N PRO A 142 -7.99 -28.87 -5.33
CA PRO A 142 -8.48 -30.04 -4.60
C PRO A 142 -9.95 -29.86 -4.18
N VAL A 143 -10.78 -30.87 -4.43
CA VAL A 143 -12.23 -30.85 -4.17
C VAL A 143 -12.72 -32.22 -3.64
N PRO A 144 -12.06 -32.80 -2.62
CA PRO A 144 -12.42 -34.14 -2.13
C PRO A 144 -13.82 -34.17 -1.55
N ALA A 145 -14.57 -35.22 -1.86
CA ALA A 145 -15.92 -35.49 -1.36
C ALA A 145 -16.30 -36.94 -1.73
N ASP A 146 -17.39 -37.49 -1.18
CA ASP A 146 -17.91 -38.80 -1.58
C ASP A 146 -18.83 -38.66 -2.82
N TYR A 147 -18.27 -38.78 -4.03
CA TYR A 147 -19.01 -38.62 -5.28
C TYR A 147 -19.66 -39.92 -5.76
N ASP A 148 -19.20 -41.08 -5.30
CA ASP A 148 -19.75 -42.38 -5.70
C ASP A 148 -20.76 -42.97 -4.69
N GLY A 149 -20.83 -42.41 -3.48
CA GLY A 149 -21.79 -42.73 -2.42
C GLY A 149 -21.42 -43.98 -1.62
N ASP A 150 -20.13 -44.31 -1.55
CA ASP A 150 -19.65 -45.47 -0.80
C ASP A 150 -19.31 -45.18 0.68
N GLY A 151 -19.51 -43.92 1.10
CA GLY A 151 -19.26 -43.41 2.45
C GLY A 151 -17.80 -43.04 2.71
N ILE A 152 -16.97 -42.97 1.66
CA ILE A 152 -15.55 -42.70 1.76
C ILE A 152 -15.21 -41.51 0.86
N THR A 153 -14.37 -40.62 1.37
CA THR A 153 -13.98 -39.41 0.65
C THR A 153 -13.13 -39.76 -0.56
N ASP A 154 -13.60 -39.37 -1.75
CA ASP A 154 -12.85 -39.55 -3.00
C ASP A 154 -11.77 -38.47 -3.15
N LEU A 155 -10.65 -38.86 -3.76
CA LEU A 155 -9.65 -37.88 -4.19
C LEU A 155 -10.14 -37.22 -5.48
N ALA A 156 -10.38 -35.91 -5.44
CA ALA A 156 -10.90 -35.19 -6.59
C ALA A 156 -10.20 -33.85 -6.82
N VAL A 157 -10.07 -33.47 -8.09
CA VAL A 157 -9.61 -32.14 -8.50
C VAL A 157 -10.54 -31.53 -9.54
N ARG A 158 -10.76 -30.22 -9.44
CA ARG A 158 -11.26 -29.41 -10.55
C ARG A 158 -10.07 -28.77 -11.25
N ARG A 159 -10.01 -28.91 -12.57
CA ARG A 159 -9.02 -28.27 -13.42
C ARG A 159 -9.60 -27.03 -14.08
N PRO A 160 -9.21 -25.82 -13.67
CA PRO A 160 -9.76 -24.58 -14.23
C PRO A 160 -9.44 -24.42 -15.73
N SER A 161 -8.22 -24.78 -16.15
CA SER A 161 -7.70 -24.59 -17.51
C SER A 161 -8.46 -25.34 -18.62
N ASN A 162 -9.12 -26.46 -18.29
CA ASN A 162 -9.95 -27.22 -19.23
C ASN A 162 -11.38 -27.49 -18.75
N GLN A 163 -11.72 -26.98 -17.56
CA GLN A 163 -13.03 -27.08 -16.93
C GLN A 163 -13.48 -28.53 -16.63
N PHE A 164 -12.55 -29.48 -16.50
CA PHE A 164 -12.84 -30.85 -16.10
C PHE A 164 -12.72 -31.07 -14.59
N TRP A 165 -13.59 -31.92 -14.09
CA TRP A 165 -13.48 -32.59 -12.81
C TRP A 165 -12.89 -33.98 -13.06
N TYR A 166 -11.87 -34.30 -12.28
CA TYR A 166 -11.26 -35.62 -12.23
C TYR A 166 -11.45 -36.15 -10.82
N ILE A 167 -12.16 -37.25 -10.69
CA ILE A 167 -12.50 -37.87 -9.40
C ILE A 167 -11.99 -39.30 -9.43
N LEU A 168 -11.06 -39.63 -8.55
CA LEU A 168 -10.61 -41.00 -8.32
C LEU A 168 -11.53 -41.60 -7.27
N ASN A 169 -12.55 -42.33 -7.73
CA ASN A 169 -13.55 -42.85 -6.81
C ASN A 169 -12.97 -43.98 -5.96
N SER A 170 -13.28 -43.94 -4.68
CA SER A 170 -12.85 -44.82 -3.60
C SER A 170 -13.24 -46.28 -3.88
N SER A 171 -14.38 -46.51 -4.53
CA SER A 171 -14.84 -47.84 -4.93
C SER A 171 -13.97 -48.53 -6.00
N GLY A 172 -13.08 -47.77 -6.65
CA GLY A 172 -12.20 -48.25 -7.71
C GLY A 172 -12.89 -48.41 -9.08
N VAL A 173 -14.12 -47.92 -9.23
CA VAL A 173 -14.86 -47.92 -10.50
C VAL A 173 -15.31 -46.51 -10.88
N ASP A 174 -15.20 -46.14 -12.16
CA ASP A 174 -15.75 -44.89 -12.69
C ASP A 174 -17.28 -44.92 -12.53
N SER A 175 -17.83 -43.94 -11.79
CA SER A 175 -19.24 -43.90 -11.41
C SER A 175 -20.19 -43.62 -12.58
N LEU A 176 -19.66 -43.13 -13.72
CA LEU A 176 -20.43 -42.84 -14.94
C LEU A 176 -20.32 -43.95 -15.98
N THR A 177 -19.13 -44.51 -16.16
CA THR A 177 -18.85 -45.45 -17.28
C THR A 177 -18.66 -46.89 -16.83
N GLY A 178 -18.44 -47.13 -15.54
CA GLY A 178 -18.08 -48.45 -15.00
C GLY A 178 -16.66 -48.90 -15.37
N ASN A 179 -15.81 -47.99 -15.84
CA ASN A 179 -14.42 -48.29 -16.15
C ASN A 179 -13.65 -48.70 -14.89
N ALA A 180 -12.75 -49.66 -15.07
CA ALA A 180 -11.95 -50.25 -13.99
C ALA A 180 -10.72 -49.41 -13.59
N ASP A 181 -10.52 -48.23 -14.20
CA ASP A 181 -9.48 -47.29 -13.78
C ASP A 181 -9.93 -46.42 -12.60
N GLY A 182 -11.21 -46.49 -12.21
CA GLY A 182 -11.76 -45.80 -11.04
C GLY A 182 -11.91 -44.30 -11.21
N ILE A 183 -11.59 -43.72 -12.37
CA ILE A 183 -11.49 -42.26 -12.54
C ILE A 183 -12.71 -41.73 -13.30
N THR A 184 -13.59 -41.05 -12.60
CA THR A 184 -14.68 -40.28 -13.20
C THR A 184 -14.13 -38.98 -13.79
N ARG A 185 -14.51 -38.68 -15.04
CA ARG A 185 -14.05 -37.50 -15.80
C ARG A 185 -15.24 -36.75 -16.34
N ARG A 186 -15.48 -35.54 -15.84
CA ARG A 186 -16.68 -34.78 -16.21
C ARG A 186 -16.37 -33.31 -16.39
N GLN A 187 -16.69 -32.77 -17.57
CA GLN A 187 -16.61 -31.33 -17.80
C GLN A 187 -17.82 -30.67 -17.16
N PHE A 188 -17.60 -29.76 -16.21
CA PHE A 188 -18.67 -29.02 -15.54
C PHE A 188 -18.14 -27.72 -14.91
N GLY A 189 -18.96 -26.67 -14.94
CA GLY A 189 -18.45 -25.30 -14.94
C GLY A 189 -17.93 -24.94 -16.32
N THR A 190 -18.14 -23.70 -16.75
CA THR A 190 -17.78 -23.26 -18.12
C THR A 190 -16.81 -22.11 -18.11
N GLN A 191 -16.34 -21.70 -16.93
CA GLN A 191 -15.37 -20.63 -16.76
C GLN A 191 -14.25 -21.11 -15.85
N GLU A 192 -13.06 -20.58 -16.08
CA GLU A 192 -11.89 -20.81 -15.25
C GLU A 192 -12.10 -20.23 -13.84
N SER A 193 -12.68 -19.04 -13.77
CA SER A 193 -13.03 -18.32 -12.53
C SER A 193 -14.23 -18.87 -11.76
N ASP A 194 -14.91 -19.90 -12.28
CA ASP A 194 -15.94 -20.60 -11.49
C ASP A 194 -15.29 -21.09 -10.17
N ILE A 195 -15.90 -20.89 -9.01
CA ILE A 195 -15.43 -21.47 -7.74
C ILE A 195 -16.01 -22.89 -7.67
N PRO A 196 -15.26 -23.96 -7.33
CA PRO A 196 -15.79 -25.33 -7.19
C PRO A 196 -16.46 -25.57 -5.85
N VAL A 197 -17.62 -26.25 -5.88
CA VAL A 197 -18.60 -26.15 -4.80
C VAL A 197 -19.31 -27.43 -4.34
N PRO A 198 -18.62 -28.58 -4.39
CA PRO A 198 -19.30 -29.86 -4.28
C PRO A 198 -19.95 -30.05 -2.91
N ALA A 199 -21.19 -30.55 -2.92
CA ALA A 199 -21.95 -30.95 -1.74
C ALA A 199 -23.15 -31.79 -2.21
N ASP A 200 -23.86 -32.47 -1.31
CA ASP A 200 -25.07 -33.22 -1.65
C ASP A 200 -26.30 -32.30 -1.64
N TYR A 201 -26.59 -31.62 -2.76
CA TYR A 201 -27.69 -30.66 -2.86
C TYR A 201 -29.03 -31.33 -3.18
N ASP A 202 -29.03 -32.58 -3.65
CA ASP A 202 -30.24 -33.30 -4.02
C ASP A 202 -30.70 -34.35 -2.99
N GLY A 203 -29.84 -34.69 -2.03
CA GLY A 203 -30.09 -35.55 -0.87
C GLY A 203 -29.99 -37.03 -1.19
N ASP A 204 -29.25 -37.42 -2.23
CA ASP A 204 -29.08 -38.82 -2.63
C ASP A 204 -27.91 -39.54 -1.93
N GLY A 205 -27.19 -38.82 -1.06
CA GLY A 205 -26.03 -39.32 -0.33
C GLY A 205 -24.73 -39.24 -1.13
N LYS A 206 -24.71 -38.56 -2.27
CA LYS A 206 -23.50 -38.32 -3.07
C LYS A 206 -23.24 -36.83 -3.20
N ALA A 207 -21.96 -36.47 -3.26
CA ALA A 207 -21.57 -35.12 -3.62
C ALA A 207 -21.92 -34.81 -5.08
N ASP A 208 -22.64 -33.71 -5.29
CA ASP A 208 -22.92 -33.15 -6.60
C ASP A 208 -21.74 -32.32 -7.09
N LEU A 209 -21.54 -32.28 -8.41
CA LEU A 209 -20.60 -31.35 -9.01
C LEU A 209 -21.26 -29.98 -9.06
N ALA A 210 -20.68 -28.99 -8.40
CA ALA A 210 -21.26 -27.68 -8.36
C ALA A 210 -20.21 -26.58 -8.58
N VAL A 211 -20.62 -25.46 -9.19
CA VAL A 211 -19.83 -24.23 -9.26
C VAL A 211 -20.62 -22.97 -8.86
N ARG A 212 -19.98 -22.02 -8.18
CA ARG A 212 -20.46 -20.63 -8.06
C ARG A 212 -19.65 -19.77 -9.00
N ARG A 213 -20.33 -19.08 -9.92
CA ARG A 213 -19.72 -18.14 -10.84
C ARG A 213 -19.67 -16.75 -10.23
N PRO A 214 -18.50 -16.18 -9.92
CA PRO A 214 -18.38 -14.86 -9.32
C PRO A 214 -19.10 -13.79 -10.16
N GLY A 215 -18.65 -13.54 -11.40
CA GLY A 215 -19.14 -12.42 -12.21
C GLY A 215 -20.63 -12.41 -12.58
N THR A 216 -21.36 -13.54 -12.46
CA THR A 216 -22.82 -13.57 -12.66
C THR A 216 -23.61 -13.94 -11.40
N GLN A 217 -22.90 -14.33 -10.34
CA GLN A 217 -23.44 -14.81 -9.06
C GLN A 217 -24.40 -15.99 -9.22
N PHE A 218 -24.22 -16.78 -10.28
CA PHE A 218 -24.98 -18.01 -10.52
C PHE A 218 -24.31 -19.21 -9.88
N TRP A 219 -25.13 -20.02 -9.25
CA TRP A 219 -24.83 -21.36 -8.83
C TRP A 219 -25.31 -22.31 -9.91
N TYR A 220 -24.43 -23.22 -10.30
CA TYR A 220 -24.72 -24.32 -11.19
C TYR A 220 -24.42 -25.61 -10.42
N VAL A 221 -25.44 -26.43 -10.18
CA VAL A 221 -25.28 -27.72 -9.51
C VAL A 221 -25.71 -28.80 -10.48
N LEU A 222 -24.85 -29.78 -10.70
CA LEU A 222 -25.13 -30.96 -11.50
C LEU A 222 -25.41 -32.13 -10.56
N ASN A 223 -26.70 -32.35 -10.37
CA ASN A 223 -27.23 -33.35 -9.46
C ASN A 223 -26.78 -34.76 -9.88
N SER A 224 -26.21 -35.50 -8.94
CA SER A 224 -25.74 -36.89 -9.03
C SER A 224 -26.85 -37.83 -9.48
N SER A 225 -28.09 -37.62 -9.02
CA SER A 225 -29.29 -38.35 -9.44
C SER A 225 -29.68 -38.13 -10.90
N GLY A 226 -29.13 -37.09 -11.54
CA GLY A 226 -29.49 -36.67 -12.90
C GLY A 226 -30.85 -35.98 -13.01
N VAL A 227 -31.48 -35.60 -11.89
CA VAL A 227 -32.79 -34.94 -11.84
C VAL A 227 -32.65 -33.53 -11.27
N ASP A 228 -33.05 -32.50 -12.03
CA ASP A 228 -33.15 -31.12 -11.51
C ASP A 228 -34.45 -30.97 -10.70
N ASN A 229 -34.31 -30.97 -9.37
CA ASN A 229 -35.41 -30.89 -8.42
C ASN A 229 -36.06 -29.49 -8.32
N ILE A 230 -35.47 -28.46 -8.94
CA ILE A 230 -35.96 -27.07 -8.87
C ILE A 230 -36.68 -26.64 -10.16
N SER A 231 -36.12 -26.92 -11.34
CA SER A 231 -36.72 -26.50 -12.62
C SER A 231 -37.43 -27.63 -13.39
N GLY A 232 -37.30 -28.88 -12.93
CA GLY A 232 -37.95 -30.05 -13.54
C GLY A 232 -37.41 -30.40 -14.93
N LYS A 233 -36.23 -29.86 -15.30
CA LYS A 233 -35.57 -30.13 -16.57
C LYS A 233 -34.83 -31.46 -16.52
N SER A 234 -34.84 -32.17 -17.64
CA SER A 234 -34.18 -33.48 -17.78
C SER A 234 -32.66 -33.38 -17.97
N ASP A 235 -32.06 -32.21 -17.79
CA ASP A 235 -30.60 -32.02 -17.90
C ASP A 235 -29.89 -32.17 -16.56
N GLY A 236 -30.63 -32.32 -15.45
CA GLY A 236 -30.06 -32.59 -14.12
C GLY A 236 -29.29 -31.42 -13.52
N ILE A 237 -29.41 -30.21 -14.09
CA ILE A 237 -28.62 -29.05 -13.66
C ILE A 237 -29.51 -28.00 -13.01
N THR A 238 -29.36 -27.84 -11.70
CA THR A 238 -29.93 -26.73 -10.95
C THR A 238 -29.17 -25.45 -11.27
N ARG A 239 -29.91 -24.36 -11.54
CA ARG A 239 -29.34 -23.05 -11.88
C ARG A 239 -30.01 -21.98 -11.06
N LYS A 240 -29.27 -21.34 -10.16
CA LYS A 240 -29.83 -20.37 -9.22
C LYS A 240 -28.90 -19.18 -9.05
N ARG A 241 -29.42 -17.96 -9.22
CA ARG A 241 -28.70 -16.77 -8.79
C ARG A 241 -28.95 -16.57 -7.29
N PHE A 242 -27.89 -16.58 -6.49
CA PHE A 242 -27.95 -16.43 -5.04
C PHE A 242 -26.61 -15.89 -4.50
N GLY A 243 -26.68 -15.01 -3.49
CA GLY A 243 -25.52 -14.22 -3.05
C GLY A 243 -25.11 -13.18 -4.08
N THR A 244 -25.81 -12.05 -4.08
CA THR A 244 -25.80 -11.04 -5.16
C THR A 244 -24.56 -10.13 -5.20
N GLN A 245 -23.57 -10.32 -4.31
CA GLN A 245 -22.35 -9.52 -4.32
C GLN A 245 -21.16 -10.36 -4.78
N GLU A 246 -20.20 -9.72 -5.44
CA GLU A 246 -18.98 -10.39 -5.90
C GLU A 246 -18.20 -10.97 -4.71
N THR A 247 -18.06 -10.17 -3.66
CA THR A 247 -17.40 -10.50 -2.39
C THR A 247 -18.18 -11.49 -1.52
N ASP A 248 -19.33 -12.00 -1.98
CA ASP A 248 -20.05 -13.02 -1.21
C ASP A 248 -19.22 -14.31 -1.21
N ILE A 249 -18.86 -14.76 -0.01
CA ILE A 249 -18.17 -16.01 0.29
C ILE A 249 -19.24 -17.11 0.29
N PRO A 250 -19.36 -17.98 -0.71
CA PRO A 250 -20.24 -19.15 -0.60
C PRO A 250 -19.88 -20.01 0.60
N VAL A 251 -20.84 -20.70 1.21
CA VAL A 251 -20.64 -21.48 2.44
C VAL A 251 -21.72 -22.57 2.60
N PRO A 252 -22.12 -23.32 1.56
CA PRO A 252 -23.26 -24.24 1.67
C PRO A 252 -22.94 -25.31 2.68
N ALA A 253 -23.99 -25.78 3.32
CA ALA A 253 -24.02 -26.86 4.26
C ALA A 253 -25.51 -27.16 4.50
N ASP A 254 -25.84 -28.23 5.21
CA ASP A 254 -27.21 -28.48 5.64
C ASP A 254 -27.52 -27.64 6.89
N TYR A 255 -27.99 -26.40 6.72
CA TYR A 255 -28.29 -25.50 7.85
C TYR A 255 -29.70 -25.71 8.42
N ASP A 256 -30.61 -26.31 7.64
CA ASP A 256 -31.99 -26.55 8.08
C ASP A 256 -32.26 -27.98 8.58
N GLY A 257 -31.34 -28.92 8.31
CA GLY A 257 -31.30 -30.30 8.78
C GLY A 257 -32.17 -31.24 7.96
N ASP A 258 -32.40 -30.94 6.68
CA ASP A 258 -33.25 -31.74 5.80
C ASP A 258 -32.50 -32.85 5.04
N GLY A 259 -31.18 -32.98 5.28
CA GLY A 259 -30.32 -33.93 4.60
C GLY A 259 -29.96 -33.47 3.19
N LYS A 260 -29.95 -32.15 2.92
CA LYS A 260 -29.41 -31.55 1.69
C LYS A 260 -28.58 -30.32 2.01
N ALA A 261 -27.56 -30.08 1.19
CA ALA A 261 -26.80 -28.85 1.25
C ALA A 261 -27.64 -27.65 0.77
N ASP A 262 -27.67 -26.60 1.58
CA ASP A 262 -28.30 -25.34 1.27
C ASP A 262 -27.36 -24.43 0.48
N LEU A 263 -27.89 -23.62 -0.42
CA LEU A 263 -27.08 -22.57 -1.05
C LEU A 263 -26.88 -21.45 -0.04
N ALA A 264 -25.65 -21.26 0.45
CA ALA A 264 -25.36 -20.23 1.44
C ALA A 264 -24.22 -19.31 1.02
N VAL A 265 -24.27 -18.05 1.46
CA VAL A 265 -23.14 -17.10 1.39
C VAL A 265 -22.96 -16.31 2.69
N ARG A 266 -21.71 -16.01 3.04
CA ARG A 266 -21.31 -14.97 3.98
C ARG A 266 -20.93 -13.71 3.21
N ARG A 267 -21.47 -12.56 3.60
CA ARG A 267 -21.18 -11.25 2.99
C ARG A 267 -20.28 -10.38 3.87
N PRO A 268 -18.95 -10.38 3.69
CA PRO A 268 -18.00 -9.68 4.56
C PRO A 268 -18.41 -8.25 4.91
N GLY A 269 -18.74 -7.44 3.90
CA GLY A 269 -19.05 -6.01 4.07
C GLY A 269 -20.27 -5.67 4.92
N THR A 270 -21.27 -6.57 5.02
CA THR A 270 -22.49 -6.32 5.82
C THR A 270 -22.62 -7.21 7.05
N GLN A 271 -21.69 -8.14 7.21
CA GLN A 271 -21.68 -9.11 8.30
C GLN A 271 -22.83 -10.14 8.29
N PHE A 272 -23.60 -10.23 7.21
CA PHE A 272 -24.70 -11.17 7.06
C PHE A 272 -24.28 -12.51 6.46
N TRP A 273 -24.95 -13.55 6.94
CA TRP A 273 -25.12 -14.85 6.31
C TRP A 273 -26.49 -14.87 5.62
N TYR A 274 -26.51 -15.37 4.40
CA TYR A 274 -27.72 -15.64 3.63
C TYR A 274 -27.72 -17.12 3.29
N VAL A 275 -28.73 -17.85 3.73
CA VAL A 275 -28.88 -19.28 3.44
C VAL A 275 -30.21 -19.46 2.72
N LEU A 276 -30.18 -20.02 1.52
CA LEU A 276 -31.37 -20.46 0.79
C LEU A 276 -31.60 -21.93 1.11
N ASN A 277 -32.54 -22.14 2.02
CA ASN A 277 -32.90 -23.45 2.55
C ASN A 277 -33.49 -24.33 1.45
N SER A 278 -32.95 -25.54 1.31
CA SER A 278 -33.34 -26.60 0.39
C SER A 278 -34.81 -27.03 0.59
N SER A 279 -35.29 -26.99 1.84
CA SER A 279 -36.69 -27.26 2.22
C SER A 279 -37.70 -26.23 1.67
N GLY A 280 -37.22 -25.06 1.23
CA GLY A 280 -38.04 -23.97 0.72
C GLY A 280 -38.74 -23.13 1.79
N THR A 281 -38.41 -23.31 3.07
CA THR A 281 -38.93 -22.53 4.19
C THR A 281 -37.79 -21.90 4.99
N ASP A 282 -37.88 -20.60 5.32
CA ASP A 282 -36.91 -19.95 6.21
C ASP A 282 -36.96 -20.61 7.60
N ALA A 283 -35.84 -21.20 8.01
CA ALA A 283 -35.72 -22.01 9.23
C ALA A 283 -35.89 -21.20 10.52
N ILE A 284 -35.73 -19.87 10.46
CA ILE A 284 -35.84 -18.98 11.64
C ILE A 284 -37.18 -18.24 11.64
N SER A 285 -37.55 -17.61 10.52
CA SER A 285 -38.74 -16.74 10.49
C SER A 285 -40.01 -17.43 9.97
N GLY A 286 -39.89 -18.61 9.36
CA GLY A 286 -41.00 -19.30 8.69
C GLY A 286 -41.48 -18.62 7.40
N ASN A 287 -40.72 -17.64 6.89
CA ASN A 287 -41.02 -16.96 5.64
C ASN A 287 -41.04 -17.93 4.45
N ALA A 288 -41.98 -17.67 3.54
CA ALA A 288 -42.20 -18.47 2.33
C ALA A 288 -41.17 -18.21 1.22
N ASP A 289 -40.19 -17.33 1.43
CA ASP A 289 -39.10 -17.10 0.48
C ASP A 289 -37.94 -18.09 0.65
N GLY A 290 -37.95 -18.89 1.74
CA GLY A 290 -36.97 -19.94 1.97
C GLY A 290 -35.58 -19.43 2.35
N ILE A 291 -35.41 -18.13 2.67
CA ILE A 291 -34.08 -17.54 2.87
C ILE A 291 -33.88 -17.16 4.33
N THR A 292 -33.02 -17.89 5.02
CA THR A 292 -32.52 -17.51 6.35
C THR A 292 -31.52 -16.37 6.22
N ARG A 293 -31.69 -15.32 7.03
CA ARG A 293 -30.82 -14.12 7.03
C ARG A 293 -30.35 -13.84 8.44
N ARG A 294 -29.05 -13.91 8.69
CA ARG A 294 -28.51 -13.76 10.05
C ARG A 294 -27.20 -13.00 10.05
N GLN A 295 -27.13 -11.94 10.84
CA GLN A 295 -25.87 -11.23 11.06
C GLN A 295 -25.06 -11.99 12.12
N PHE A 296 -23.86 -12.45 11.77
CA PHE A 296 -22.99 -13.20 12.68
C PHE A 296 -21.53 -13.13 12.20
N GLY A 297 -20.58 -13.03 13.15
CA GLY A 297 -19.20 -12.68 12.86
C GLY A 297 -19.07 -11.21 12.46
N LEU A 298 -19.00 -10.33 13.47
CA LEU A 298 -19.17 -8.88 13.35
C LEU A 298 -17.99 -8.14 12.72
N ARG A 299 -17.01 -8.83 12.11
CA ARG A 299 -15.94 -8.20 11.33
C ARG A 299 -15.98 -8.68 9.89
N SER A 300 -15.58 -7.83 8.96
CA SER A 300 -15.41 -8.19 7.55
C SER A 300 -14.30 -9.23 7.35
N THR A 301 -13.28 -9.22 8.21
CA THR A 301 -12.14 -10.15 8.18
C THR A 301 -12.37 -11.46 8.93
N ASP A 302 -13.57 -11.69 9.46
CA ASP A 302 -13.89 -12.94 10.16
C ASP A 302 -14.02 -14.06 9.10
N ILE A 303 -13.18 -15.11 9.21
CA ILE A 303 -13.15 -16.26 8.29
C ILE A 303 -14.32 -17.19 8.62
N PRO A 304 -15.25 -17.46 7.70
CA PRO A 304 -16.35 -18.39 7.95
C PRO A 304 -15.86 -19.83 8.00
N VAL A 305 -16.37 -20.59 8.99
CA VAL A 305 -15.95 -21.96 9.31
C VAL A 305 -17.16 -22.83 9.72
N PRO A 306 -18.27 -22.86 8.95
CA PRO A 306 -19.47 -23.61 9.33
C PRO A 306 -19.20 -25.12 9.42
N ALA A 307 -19.73 -25.75 10.46
CA ALA A 307 -19.67 -27.20 10.71
C ALA A 307 -20.72 -27.57 11.76
N ASP A 308 -21.01 -28.86 11.98
CA ASP A 308 -21.96 -29.32 13.02
C ASP A 308 -21.22 -29.54 14.36
N TYR A 309 -20.92 -28.45 15.07
CA TYR A 309 -20.13 -28.50 16.30
C TYR A 309 -20.94 -29.01 17.50
N ASP A 310 -22.28 -28.95 17.45
CA ASP A 310 -23.15 -29.43 18.51
C ASP A 310 -23.71 -30.85 18.30
N GLY A 311 -23.59 -31.39 17.08
CA GLY A 311 -23.97 -32.75 16.69
C GLY A 311 -25.47 -32.93 16.53
N ASP A 312 -26.20 -31.85 16.21
CA ASP A 312 -27.66 -31.88 16.04
C ASP A 312 -28.11 -32.22 14.61
N GLY A 313 -27.14 -32.44 13.70
CA GLY A 313 -27.35 -32.73 12.29
C GLY A 313 -27.52 -31.49 11.43
N LYS A 314 -27.22 -30.29 11.95
CA LYS A 314 -27.26 -29.03 11.21
C LYS A 314 -25.92 -28.32 11.30
N ALA A 315 -25.55 -27.66 10.22
CA ALA A 315 -24.40 -26.79 10.22
C ALA A 315 -24.64 -25.55 11.10
N ASP A 316 -23.69 -25.30 11.99
CA ASP A 316 -23.63 -24.10 12.81
C ASP A 316 -23.01 -22.93 12.04
N LEU A 317 -23.47 -21.72 12.34
CA LEU A 317 -22.82 -20.53 11.82
C LEU A 317 -21.58 -20.26 12.67
N ALA A 318 -20.40 -20.36 12.08
CA ALA A 318 -19.16 -20.15 12.82
C ALA A 318 -18.18 -19.24 12.07
N VAL A 319 -17.40 -18.47 12.83
CA VAL A 319 -16.29 -17.68 12.31
C VAL A 319 -15.03 -17.77 13.15
N ARG A 320 -13.87 -17.73 12.50
CA ARG A 320 -12.56 -17.48 13.11
C ARG A 320 -12.15 -16.03 12.89
N ARG A 321 -11.84 -15.34 13.98
CA ARG A 321 -11.22 -14.03 13.98
C ARG A 321 -9.72 -14.16 14.17
N ALA A 322 -8.98 -14.11 13.07
CA ALA A 322 -7.53 -14.29 13.06
C ALA A 322 -6.79 -13.27 13.95
N ALA A 323 -7.18 -11.99 13.89
CA ALA A 323 -6.55 -10.90 14.63
C ALA A 323 -6.59 -11.04 16.16
N THR A 324 -7.52 -11.84 16.71
CA THR A 324 -7.65 -12.06 18.16
C THR A 324 -7.60 -13.54 18.55
N SER A 325 -7.33 -14.44 17.59
CA SER A 325 -7.36 -15.90 17.81
C SER A 325 -8.67 -16.42 18.42
N GLN A 326 -9.79 -15.79 18.09
CA GLN A 326 -11.10 -16.14 18.64
C GLN A 326 -11.96 -16.91 17.63
N TRP A 327 -12.67 -17.91 18.13
CA TRP A 327 -13.71 -18.64 17.43
C TRP A 327 -15.06 -18.28 18.02
N PHE A 328 -16.02 -18.00 17.16
CA PHE A 328 -17.40 -17.76 17.53
C PHE A 328 -18.24 -18.79 16.80
N VAL A 329 -18.95 -19.64 17.53
CA VAL A 329 -19.88 -20.62 16.96
C VAL A 329 -21.27 -20.29 17.48
N LEU A 330 -22.22 -20.14 16.57
CA LEU A 330 -23.62 -19.94 16.87
C LEU A 330 -24.36 -21.23 16.59
N ASN A 331 -24.57 -21.99 17.67
CA ASN A 331 -25.08 -23.34 17.61
C ASN A 331 -26.55 -23.33 17.13
N SER A 332 -26.87 -24.20 16.19
CA SER A 332 -28.16 -24.32 15.52
C SER A 332 -29.25 -24.74 16.51
N SER A 333 -28.92 -25.59 17.49
CA SER A 333 -29.77 -26.01 18.62
C SER A 333 -30.11 -24.87 19.60
N GLY A 334 -29.32 -23.79 19.56
CA GLY A 334 -29.36 -22.70 20.54
C GLY A 334 -28.78 -23.07 21.91
N THR A 335 -28.20 -24.27 22.07
CA THR A 335 -27.47 -24.67 23.27
C THR A 335 -25.98 -24.42 23.11
N ASP A 336 -25.35 -23.71 24.06
CA ASP A 336 -23.90 -23.51 24.06
C ASP A 336 -23.19 -24.83 24.44
N VAL A 337 -22.42 -25.38 23.50
CA VAL A 337 -21.74 -26.69 23.63
C VAL A 337 -20.27 -26.54 24.04
N LEU A 338 -19.62 -25.39 23.80
CA LEU A 338 -18.18 -25.23 24.08
C LEU A 338 -17.88 -24.31 25.27
N THR A 339 -18.79 -23.42 25.69
CA THR A 339 -18.46 -22.38 26.70
C THR A 339 -19.45 -22.20 27.86
N SER A 340 -20.49 -23.02 27.96
CA SER A 340 -21.46 -23.03 29.09
C SER A 340 -22.11 -21.67 29.45
N ASN A 341 -22.15 -20.70 28.52
CA ASN A 341 -22.66 -19.34 28.74
C ASN A 341 -24.18 -19.22 28.59
N GLY A 342 -24.83 -20.22 27.97
CA GLY A 342 -26.29 -20.35 27.91
C GLY A 342 -27.00 -19.34 26.99
N ASP A 343 -26.26 -18.62 26.14
CA ASP A 343 -26.78 -17.70 25.13
C ASP A 343 -26.79 -18.29 23.71
N GLY A 344 -26.43 -19.57 23.58
CA GLY A 344 -26.35 -20.29 22.30
C GLY A 344 -25.15 -19.91 21.42
N ILE A 345 -24.19 -19.14 21.95
CA ILE A 345 -22.97 -18.75 21.24
C ILE A 345 -21.75 -19.24 22.02
N SER A 346 -21.07 -20.24 21.46
CA SER A 346 -19.77 -20.69 21.91
C SER A 346 -18.68 -19.66 21.58
N ARG A 347 -17.79 -19.36 22.52
CA ARG A 347 -16.68 -18.38 22.34
C ARG A 347 -15.34 -18.92 22.80
N LEU A 348 -14.58 -19.51 21.90
CA LEU A 348 -13.30 -20.16 22.21
C LEU A 348 -12.12 -19.27 21.79
N THR A 349 -11.04 -19.26 22.57
CA THR A 349 -9.74 -18.72 22.11
C THR A 349 -8.80 -19.90 21.87
N PHE A 350 -8.52 -20.20 20.60
CA PHE A 350 -7.75 -21.37 20.18
C PHE A 350 -7.08 -21.09 18.83
N GLY A 351 -5.83 -21.53 18.65
CA GLY A 351 -5.00 -21.12 17.51
C GLY A 351 -4.43 -19.71 17.67
N THR A 352 -3.47 -19.58 18.58
CA THR A 352 -2.91 -18.29 19.05
C THR A 352 -2.06 -17.54 18.04
N GLN A 353 -1.87 -18.07 16.83
CA GLN A 353 -1.19 -17.35 15.74
C GLN A 353 -2.22 -16.86 14.72
N GLN A 354 -2.07 -15.62 14.27
CA GLN A 354 -2.93 -15.04 13.24
C GLN A 354 -2.90 -15.87 11.94
N THR A 355 -1.71 -16.41 11.60
CA THR A 355 -1.45 -17.27 10.44
C THR A 355 -1.88 -18.73 10.60
N ASP A 356 -2.47 -19.11 11.75
CA ASP A 356 -3.04 -20.46 11.89
C ASP A 356 -4.26 -20.59 10.94
N ILE A 357 -4.23 -21.61 10.09
CA ILE A 357 -5.19 -21.87 9.01
C ILE A 357 -6.34 -22.74 9.55
N PRO A 358 -7.59 -22.26 9.69
CA PRO A 358 -8.72 -23.11 10.07
C PRO A 358 -9.03 -24.17 8.99
N LEU A 359 -9.35 -25.42 9.35
CA LEU A 359 -9.62 -26.48 8.36
C LEU A 359 -11.08 -26.55 7.90
N ALA A 360 -12.01 -26.10 8.74
CA ALA A 360 -13.44 -25.94 8.42
C ALA A 360 -13.74 -24.77 7.48
N GLN A 361 -12.68 -24.08 7.06
CA GLN A 361 -12.77 -22.96 6.14
C GLN A 361 -12.90 -23.45 4.70
N PRO A 362 -13.02 -22.53 3.75
CA PRO A 362 -13.04 -22.86 2.33
C PRO A 362 -11.88 -23.67 1.78
N GLN A 363 -12.17 -24.74 1.03
CA GLN A 363 -11.13 -25.46 0.28
C GLN A 363 -10.56 -24.63 -0.88
N TYR A 364 -11.37 -23.77 -1.51
CA TYR A 364 -10.89 -22.85 -2.53
C TYR A 364 -9.92 -21.81 -1.95
N ASP A 365 -10.19 -21.28 -0.76
CA ASP A 365 -9.30 -20.28 -0.13
C ASP A 365 -7.97 -20.89 0.27
N LEU A 366 -7.98 -22.14 0.77
CA LEU A 366 -6.76 -22.90 1.08
C LEU A 366 -5.87 -23.10 -0.16
N TRP A 367 -6.47 -23.17 -1.34
CA TRP A 367 -5.77 -23.23 -2.62
C TRP A 367 -5.23 -21.87 -3.05
N THR A 368 -6.00 -20.79 -2.92
CA THR A 368 -5.55 -19.44 -3.29
C THR A 368 -4.54 -18.84 -2.31
N SER A 369 -4.53 -19.28 -1.05
CA SER A 369 -3.57 -18.82 -0.03
C SER A 369 -2.31 -19.68 0.05
N ALA A 370 -2.12 -20.61 -0.88
CA ALA A 370 -0.94 -21.46 -0.91
C ALA A 370 0.15 -20.79 -1.75
N ASP A 371 1.37 -20.82 -1.23
CA ASP A 371 2.61 -20.57 -1.98
C ASP A 371 3.00 -21.89 -2.66
N ILE A 372 2.83 -21.94 -3.97
CA ILE A 372 2.78 -23.19 -4.75
C ILE A 372 4.18 -23.62 -5.21
N ASP A 373 5.01 -22.69 -5.64
CA ASP A 373 6.38 -22.91 -6.12
C ASP A 373 7.47 -22.55 -5.09
N GLN A 374 7.09 -21.96 -3.95
CA GLN A 374 7.94 -21.66 -2.79
C GLN A 374 8.93 -20.52 -3.00
N ASP A 375 8.51 -19.49 -3.73
CA ASP A 375 9.25 -18.24 -3.90
C ASP A 375 8.92 -17.19 -2.81
N GLY A 376 7.85 -17.40 -2.07
CA GLY A 376 7.40 -16.51 -0.99
C GLY A 376 6.13 -15.70 -1.31
N LEU A 377 5.56 -15.84 -2.50
CA LEU A 377 4.25 -15.30 -2.86
C LEU A 377 3.18 -16.39 -2.79
N THR A 378 1.97 -16.01 -2.39
CA THR A 378 0.81 -16.89 -2.50
C THR A 378 0.22 -16.79 -3.90
N LYS A 379 -0.46 -17.84 -4.34
CA LYS A 379 -1.20 -17.83 -5.61
C LYS A 379 -2.07 -16.58 -5.82
N ALA A 380 -2.71 -16.09 -4.76
CA ALA A 380 -3.55 -14.89 -4.84
C ALA A 380 -2.74 -13.61 -5.06
N GLU A 381 -1.53 -13.52 -4.52
CA GLU A 381 -0.60 -12.42 -4.78
C GLU A 381 -0.07 -12.51 -6.21
N GLU A 382 0.28 -13.70 -6.67
CA GLU A 382 0.78 -13.95 -8.04
C GLU A 382 -0.29 -13.66 -9.10
N ASP A 383 -1.54 -14.09 -8.89
CA ASP A 383 -2.66 -13.75 -9.76
C ASP A 383 -2.87 -12.22 -9.86
N ALA A 384 -2.54 -11.47 -8.80
CA ALA A 384 -2.68 -10.01 -8.77
C ALA A 384 -1.51 -9.29 -9.45
N LEU A 385 -0.32 -9.88 -9.40
CA LEU A 385 0.89 -9.42 -10.07
C LEU A 385 0.93 -9.83 -11.54
N GLY A 386 0.16 -10.85 -11.92
CA GLY A 386 0.17 -11.42 -13.28
C GLY A 386 1.28 -12.43 -13.51
N THR A 387 1.94 -12.88 -12.45
CA THR A 387 3.01 -13.89 -12.47
C THR A 387 2.44 -15.32 -12.51
N ASP A 388 3.24 -16.29 -12.94
CA ASP A 388 2.85 -17.70 -13.01
C ASP A 388 3.10 -18.39 -11.66
N TYR A 389 2.04 -18.57 -10.88
CA TYR A 389 2.04 -19.26 -9.57
C TYR A 389 2.57 -20.70 -9.52
N THR A 390 3.17 -21.17 -10.60
CA THR A 390 3.72 -22.52 -10.73
C THR A 390 5.21 -22.52 -11.03
N VAL A 391 5.79 -21.35 -11.26
CA VAL A 391 7.18 -21.14 -11.60
C VAL A 391 7.69 -19.99 -10.75
N ALA A 392 8.62 -20.28 -9.86
CA ALA A 392 9.20 -19.30 -8.94
C ALA A 392 9.88 -18.10 -9.62
N ASP A 393 10.05 -18.10 -10.94
CA ASP A 393 10.78 -17.12 -11.75
C ASP A 393 10.04 -17.04 -13.10
N SER A 394 9.11 -16.09 -13.18
CA SER A 394 8.11 -15.99 -14.24
C SER A 394 8.70 -15.50 -15.56
N ASP A 395 9.63 -14.57 -15.53
CA ASP A 395 10.27 -13.99 -16.71
C ASP A 395 11.60 -14.66 -17.09
N ASN A 396 12.13 -15.52 -16.23
CA ASN A 396 13.34 -16.33 -16.40
C ASN A 396 14.64 -15.50 -16.48
N ASP A 397 14.72 -14.39 -15.77
CA ASP A 397 15.94 -13.59 -15.64
C ASP A 397 16.93 -14.15 -14.59
N GLY A 398 16.44 -15.03 -13.70
CA GLY A 398 17.20 -15.70 -12.65
C GLY A 398 17.00 -15.17 -11.23
N LEU A 399 16.15 -14.16 -11.04
CA LEU A 399 15.53 -13.81 -9.75
C LEU A 399 14.20 -14.55 -9.60
N SER A 400 13.70 -14.64 -8.36
CA SER A 400 12.38 -15.22 -8.13
C SER A 400 11.33 -14.14 -7.98
N ASP A 401 10.09 -14.35 -8.42
CA ASP A 401 9.04 -13.34 -8.37
C ASP A 401 8.88 -12.81 -6.93
N GLY A 402 8.95 -13.72 -5.95
CA GLY A 402 8.99 -13.37 -4.54
C GLY A 402 10.20 -12.54 -4.10
N ASP A 403 11.40 -12.78 -4.61
CA ASP A 403 12.57 -11.95 -4.32
C ASP A 403 12.44 -10.56 -4.95
N GLU A 404 12.01 -10.50 -6.21
CA GLU A 404 11.76 -9.26 -6.96
C GLU A 404 10.77 -8.37 -6.22
N ILE A 405 9.60 -8.91 -5.86
CA ILE A 405 8.54 -8.12 -5.22
C ILE A 405 8.85 -7.80 -3.76
N ASN A 406 9.37 -8.76 -2.98
CA ASN A 406 9.54 -8.57 -1.53
C ASN A 406 10.88 -7.95 -1.14
N THR A 407 11.89 -7.99 -2.03
CA THR A 407 13.26 -7.55 -1.71
C THR A 407 13.73 -6.41 -2.59
N TYR A 408 13.58 -6.51 -3.92
CA TYR A 408 14.23 -5.61 -4.86
C TYR A 408 13.32 -4.51 -5.42
N GLY A 409 11.99 -4.72 -5.39
CA GLY A 409 11.00 -3.78 -5.91
C GLY A 409 10.91 -3.74 -7.44
N THR A 410 11.39 -4.79 -8.12
CA THR A 410 11.38 -4.94 -9.58
C THR A 410 10.06 -5.55 -10.09
N ASP A 411 9.82 -5.50 -11.41
CA ASP A 411 8.65 -6.10 -12.07
C ASP A 411 8.91 -7.55 -12.44
N ALA A 412 8.39 -8.48 -11.63
CA ALA A 412 8.51 -9.94 -11.81
C ALA A 412 7.92 -10.52 -13.11
N THR A 413 7.43 -9.67 -14.02
CA THR A 413 6.98 -10.09 -15.35
C THR A 413 7.87 -9.56 -16.47
N SER A 414 8.93 -8.82 -16.15
CA SER A 414 9.85 -8.17 -17.06
C SER A 414 11.29 -8.40 -16.63
N SER A 415 12.04 -9.14 -17.45
CA SER A 415 13.44 -9.49 -17.17
C SER A 415 14.42 -8.30 -17.17
N ASP A 416 13.90 -7.08 -17.32
CA ASP A 416 14.59 -5.79 -17.47
C ASP A 416 13.53 -4.73 -17.10
N SER A 417 13.52 -4.33 -15.85
CA SER A 417 12.46 -3.54 -15.22
C SER A 417 12.50 -2.07 -15.66
N ASP A 418 13.67 -1.49 -15.85
CA ASP A 418 13.86 -0.09 -16.26
C ASP A 418 14.19 0.09 -17.75
N ASN A 419 14.35 -1.01 -18.49
CA ASN A 419 14.50 -1.08 -19.94
C ASN A 419 15.79 -0.44 -20.46
N ASP A 420 16.88 -0.57 -19.71
CA ASP A 420 18.19 -0.03 -20.03
C ASP A 420 19.06 -1.00 -20.86
N GLY A 421 18.62 -2.27 -20.97
CA GLY A 421 19.29 -3.34 -21.72
C GLY A 421 20.12 -4.31 -20.89
N LEU A 422 20.14 -4.18 -19.57
CA LEU A 422 20.57 -5.20 -18.61
C LEU A 422 19.36 -5.96 -18.07
N SER A 423 19.61 -7.08 -17.38
CA SER A 423 18.52 -7.77 -16.66
C SER A 423 18.64 -7.47 -15.19
N ASP A 424 17.52 -7.43 -14.48
CA ASP A 424 17.47 -7.12 -13.05
C ASP A 424 18.44 -8.02 -12.26
N SER A 425 18.47 -9.31 -12.61
CA SER A 425 19.42 -10.30 -12.09
C SER A 425 20.89 -9.94 -12.35
N ASP A 426 21.25 -9.47 -13.55
CA ASP A 426 22.61 -9.07 -13.90
C ASP A 426 23.03 -7.80 -13.15
N GLU A 427 22.14 -6.82 -13.06
CA GLU A 427 22.38 -5.58 -12.32
C GLU A 427 22.63 -5.86 -10.84
N ILE A 428 21.75 -6.62 -10.20
CA ILE A 428 21.85 -6.94 -8.76
C ILE A 428 23.03 -7.85 -8.46
N ASN A 429 23.25 -8.91 -9.23
CA ASN A 429 24.21 -9.96 -8.88
C ASN A 429 25.60 -9.76 -9.50
N THR A 430 25.71 -9.04 -10.62
CA THR A 430 26.96 -8.89 -11.37
C THR A 430 27.53 -7.50 -11.26
N TYR A 431 26.72 -6.46 -11.50
CA TYR A 431 27.21 -5.08 -11.66
C TYR A 431 26.98 -4.20 -10.44
N ASN A 432 26.13 -4.64 -9.50
CA ASN A 432 25.76 -3.91 -8.30
C ASN A 432 25.14 -2.53 -8.61
N THR A 433 24.40 -2.45 -9.72
CA THR A 433 23.63 -1.29 -10.17
C THR A 433 22.16 -1.41 -9.72
N SER A 434 21.35 -0.40 -10.01
CA SER A 434 19.94 -0.27 -9.62
C SER A 434 19.00 -0.78 -10.71
N ALA A 435 18.48 -2.00 -10.55
CA ALA A 435 17.49 -2.63 -11.44
C ALA A 435 16.11 -1.95 -11.60
N THR A 436 15.96 -0.71 -11.12
CA THR A 436 14.72 0.09 -11.27
C THR A 436 15.01 1.51 -11.75
N GLN A 437 16.28 1.81 -12.04
CA GLN A 437 16.74 3.09 -12.52
C GLN A 437 17.78 2.83 -13.60
N ALA A 438 17.42 3.11 -14.84
CA ALA A 438 18.24 2.84 -16.02
C ALA A 438 19.64 3.50 -15.99
N ASP A 439 19.89 4.42 -15.07
CA ASP A 439 21.14 5.18 -14.90
C ASP A 439 21.38 5.28 -13.38
N SER A 440 22.32 4.48 -12.89
CA SER A 440 22.53 4.22 -11.46
C SER A 440 23.31 5.31 -10.75
N ASP A 441 24.27 5.94 -11.42
CA ASP A 441 25.05 7.05 -10.88
C ASP A 441 24.53 8.43 -11.33
N GLY A 442 23.55 8.45 -12.23
CA GLY A 442 22.79 9.64 -12.61
C GLY A 442 23.56 10.57 -13.54
N ASP A 443 24.50 10.05 -14.31
CA ASP A 443 25.42 10.82 -15.13
C ASP A 443 24.88 11.14 -16.54
N GLY A 444 23.76 10.53 -16.90
CA GLY A 444 23.07 10.70 -18.19
C GLY A 444 23.33 9.58 -19.21
N LEU A 445 24.17 8.60 -18.89
CA LEU A 445 24.35 7.35 -19.62
C LEU A 445 23.61 6.22 -18.90
N SER A 446 23.02 5.29 -19.65
CA SER A 446 22.34 4.16 -18.99
C SER A 446 23.34 3.08 -18.60
N ASP A 447 23.13 2.34 -17.50
CA ASP A 447 24.07 1.30 -17.02
C ASP A 447 24.34 0.27 -18.14
N GLY A 448 23.30 -0.07 -18.90
CA GLY A 448 23.37 -0.91 -20.08
C GLY A 448 24.25 -0.35 -21.20
N ASP A 449 24.21 0.96 -21.47
CA ASP A 449 25.07 1.61 -22.48
C ASP A 449 26.52 1.70 -21.97
N GLU A 450 26.72 2.02 -20.70
CA GLU A 450 28.03 2.04 -20.05
C GLU A 450 28.74 0.69 -20.15
N ILE A 451 28.07 -0.40 -19.80
CA ILE A 451 28.66 -1.74 -19.85
C ILE A 451 28.83 -2.23 -21.29
N ASN A 452 27.79 -2.10 -22.12
CA ASN A 452 27.76 -2.75 -23.44
C ASN A 452 28.42 -1.94 -24.55
N VAL A 453 28.50 -0.61 -24.40
CA VAL A 453 28.95 0.32 -25.45
C VAL A 453 30.24 1.02 -25.05
N TYR A 454 30.26 1.72 -23.92
CA TYR A 454 31.33 2.67 -23.58
C TYR A 454 32.44 2.08 -22.69
N GLN A 455 32.18 0.97 -22.00
CA GLN A 455 33.08 0.29 -21.06
C GLN A 455 33.52 1.15 -19.87
N THR A 456 32.63 2.03 -19.42
CA THR A 456 32.72 2.84 -18.20
C THR A 456 32.23 2.04 -16.97
N ASP A 457 32.38 2.60 -15.77
CA ASP A 457 31.91 2.00 -14.51
C ASP A 457 30.54 2.58 -14.13
N PRO A 458 29.43 1.81 -14.25
CA PRO A 458 28.06 2.29 -14.10
C PRO A 458 27.62 2.62 -12.67
N ASN A 459 28.59 2.81 -11.77
CA ASN A 459 28.35 3.27 -10.41
C ASN A 459 29.26 4.45 -10.07
N ASN A 460 29.83 5.07 -11.09
CA ASN A 460 30.80 6.13 -10.99
C ASN A 460 30.74 6.99 -12.25
N GLY A 461 29.94 8.04 -12.19
CA GLY A 461 29.65 8.89 -13.33
C GLY A 461 30.84 9.64 -13.92
N ASP A 462 32.05 9.53 -13.38
CA ASP A 462 33.32 9.99 -13.95
C ASP A 462 34.35 8.85 -13.88
N SER A 463 34.35 7.97 -14.90
CA SER A 463 35.12 6.72 -14.89
C SER A 463 36.63 6.92 -14.87
N ASP A 464 37.12 8.02 -15.41
CA ASP A 464 38.55 8.29 -15.54
C ASP A 464 39.11 9.31 -14.53
N GLY A 465 38.22 9.96 -13.77
CA GLY A 465 38.51 10.77 -12.61
C GLY A 465 39.04 12.16 -12.95
N ASP A 466 38.58 12.75 -14.05
CA ASP A 466 39.02 14.07 -14.53
C ASP A 466 38.07 15.22 -14.18
N GLY A 467 36.89 14.91 -13.64
CA GLY A 467 35.84 15.84 -13.26
C GLY A 467 34.79 16.12 -14.33
N LEU A 468 34.76 15.38 -15.45
CA LEU A 468 33.66 15.35 -16.43
C LEU A 468 32.94 14.02 -16.30
N ASN A 469 31.62 14.04 -16.48
CA ASN A 469 30.89 12.79 -16.42
C ASN A 469 30.90 12.03 -17.75
N ASP A 470 30.84 10.71 -17.69
CA ASP A 470 30.94 9.84 -18.85
C ASP A 470 29.82 10.12 -19.87
N GLY A 471 28.58 10.30 -19.40
CA GLY A 471 27.42 10.67 -20.21
C GLY A 471 27.58 11.98 -20.99
N ASP A 472 28.15 12.99 -20.35
CA ASP A 472 28.44 14.30 -20.96
C ASP A 472 29.53 14.20 -22.02
N GLU A 473 30.60 13.46 -21.72
CA GLU A 473 31.68 13.24 -22.66
C GLU A 473 31.19 12.51 -23.92
N VAL A 474 30.32 11.52 -23.76
CA VAL A 474 29.68 10.83 -24.88
C VAL A 474 28.83 11.78 -25.72
N SER A 475 28.04 12.64 -25.06
CA SER A 475 27.18 13.64 -25.72
C SER A 475 28.00 14.65 -26.54
N ASP A 476 29.13 15.10 -25.99
CA ASP A 476 30.07 16.02 -26.63
C ASP A 476 31.02 15.34 -27.64
N GLY A 477 30.96 14.01 -27.73
CA GLY A 477 31.70 13.20 -28.68
C GLY A 477 33.18 13.03 -28.33
N THR A 478 33.50 13.16 -27.04
CA THR A 478 34.80 12.82 -26.44
C THR A 478 34.79 11.39 -25.91
N ASP A 479 35.91 10.93 -25.34
CA ASP A 479 36.09 9.54 -24.90
C ASP A 479 36.00 9.48 -23.37
N PRO A 480 34.95 8.86 -22.78
CA PRO A 480 34.70 8.83 -21.34
C PRO A 480 35.69 7.96 -20.53
N ASN A 481 36.80 7.60 -21.15
CA ASN A 481 37.89 6.86 -20.53
C ASN A 481 39.25 7.57 -20.74
N GLU A 482 39.23 8.80 -21.27
CA GLU A 482 40.41 9.62 -21.50
C GLU A 482 40.30 11.01 -20.86
N ALA A 483 40.78 11.09 -19.61
CA ALA A 483 40.89 12.30 -18.81
C ALA A 483 41.25 13.56 -19.63
N GLN A 484 40.25 14.40 -19.81
CA GLN A 484 40.32 15.77 -20.24
C GLN A 484 40.74 16.68 -19.08
N GLN A 485 40.84 17.97 -19.39
CA GLN A 485 41.27 18.99 -18.46
C GLN A 485 40.02 19.79 -18.12
N ALA A 486 39.43 19.52 -16.94
CA ALA A 486 38.19 20.13 -16.46
C ALA A 486 38.07 21.63 -16.80
N ALA A 487 36.87 22.04 -17.20
CA ALA A 487 36.56 23.46 -17.33
C ALA A 487 36.78 24.15 -15.97
N GLU A 488 37.62 25.18 -15.92
CA GLU A 488 37.85 25.93 -14.68
C GLU A 488 36.53 26.53 -14.18
N PHE A 489 36.24 26.41 -12.87
CA PHE A 489 35.08 27.05 -12.24
C PHE A 489 35.01 28.53 -12.60
N THR A 490 33.81 29.02 -12.91
CA THR A 490 33.56 30.46 -13.09
C THR A 490 32.30 30.91 -12.38
N GLU A 491 32.33 32.11 -11.80
CA GLU A 491 31.15 32.76 -11.21
C GLU A 491 29.97 32.87 -12.20
N SER A 492 30.25 33.08 -13.50
CA SER A 492 29.20 33.07 -14.54
C SER A 492 28.58 31.70 -14.73
N GLY A 493 29.38 30.63 -14.72
CA GLY A 493 28.88 29.25 -14.83
C GLY A 493 27.98 28.87 -13.65
N LEU A 494 28.32 29.29 -12.43
CA LEU A 494 27.47 29.13 -11.24
C LEU A 494 26.11 29.82 -11.42
N ILE A 495 26.09 31.05 -11.95
CA ILE A 495 24.82 31.76 -12.20
C ILE A 495 23.98 31.03 -13.25
N GLU A 496 24.60 30.57 -14.34
CA GLU A 496 23.91 29.83 -15.40
C GLU A 496 23.28 28.54 -14.86
N ALA A 497 24.04 27.75 -14.09
CA ALA A 497 23.54 26.51 -13.47
C ALA A 497 22.37 26.77 -12.51
N ILE A 498 22.48 27.76 -11.60
CA ILE A 498 21.39 28.09 -10.68
C ILE A 498 20.14 28.52 -11.44
N VAL A 499 20.29 29.36 -12.47
CA VAL A 499 19.14 29.89 -13.22
C VAL A 499 18.48 28.81 -14.07
N ASP A 500 19.26 28.10 -14.87
CA ASP A 500 18.76 27.19 -15.91
C ASP A 500 18.41 25.80 -15.36
N ASN A 501 19.11 25.33 -14.31
CA ASN A 501 18.93 23.98 -13.78
C ASN A 501 18.16 23.93 -12.45
N ILE A 502 18.05 25.05 -11.72
CA ILE A 502 17.35 25.09 -10.42
C ILE A 502 16.13 26.02 -10.45
N TYR A 503 16.33 27.33 -10.68
CA TYR A 503 15.27 28.33 -10.53
C TYR A 503 14.16 28.19 -11.58
N ILE A 504 14.49 28.25 -12.88
CA ILE A 504 13.49 28.14 -13.95
C ILE A 504 12.74 26.80 -13.88
N PRO A 505 13.42 25.64 -13.77
CA PRO A 505 12.72 24.35 -13.66
C PRO A 505 11.79 24.28 -12.45
N THR A 506 12.18 24.85 -11.30
CA THR A 506 11.31 24.89 -10.11
C THR A 506 10.04 25.71 -10.35
N PHE A 507 10.14 26.87 -11.00
CA PHE A 507 8.97 27.70 -11.32
C PHE A 507 8.06 27.04 -12.38
N GLU A 508 8.64 26.40 -13.39
CA GLU A 508 7.88 25.66 -14.41
C GLU A 508 7.17 24.45 -13.81
N LEU A 509 7.86 23.71 -12.93
CA LEU A 509 7.27 22.60 -12.19
C LEU A 509 6.14 23.08 -11.31
N PHE A 510 6.32 24.19 -10.57
CA PHE A 510 5.25 24.75 -9.74
C PHE A 510 4.03 25.15 -10.59
N ALA A 511 4.23 25.77 -11.75
CA ALA A 511 3.15 26.10 -12.67
C ALA A 511 2.41 24.86 -13.19
N GLN A 512 3.14 23.77 -13.49
CA GLN A 512 2.55 22.48 -13.86
C GLN A 512 1.71 21.89 -12.72
N ARG A 513 2.22 21.89 -11.48
CA ARG A 513 1.51 21.40 -10.30
C ARG A 513 0.27 22.26 -9.99
N ALA A 514 0.38 23.58 -10.11
CA ALA A 514 -0.75 24.50 -9.97
C ALA A 514 -1.85 24.24 -11.02
N GLN A 515 -1.46 23.89 -12.26
CA GLN A 515 -2.43 23.54 -13.31
C GLN A 515 -3.16 22.22 -13.00
N ALA A 516 -2.45 21.22 -12.48
CA ALA A 516 -3.04 19.96 -12.03
C ALA A 516 -3.99 20.18 -10.83
N LEU A 517 -3.58 21.01 -9.88
CA LEU A 517 -4.40 21.42 -8.73
C LEU A 517 -5.70 22.09 -9.19
N ASP A 518 -5.62 23.12 -10.03
CA ASP A 518 -6.81 23.83 -10.55
C ASP A 518 -7.77 22.90 -11.30
N THR A 519 -7.23 21.99 -12.11
CA THR A 519 -8.02 20.97 -12.82
C THR A 519 -8.74 20.04 -11.85
N SER A 520 -8.05 19.56 -10.82
CA SER A 520 -8.64 18.64 -9.83
C SER A 520 -9.65 19.30 -8.90
N VAL A 521 -9.43 20.57 -8.51
CA VAL A 521 -10.40 21.35 -7.74
C VAL A 521 -11.67 21.57 -8.56
N SER A 522 -11.53 21.94 -9.84
CA SER A 522 -12.68 22.10 -10.75
C SER A 522 -13.46 20.79 -10.90
N ALA A 523 -12.77 19.66 -11.08
CA ALA A 523 -13.40 18.35 -11.18
C ALA A 523 -14.14 17.93 -9.89
N TYR A 524 -13.57 18.23 -8.73
CA TYR A 524 -14.24 18.03 -7.43
C TYR A 524 -15.53 18.86 -7.35
N CYS A 525 -15.48 20.14 -7.72
CA CYS A 525 -16.68 20.99 -7.66
C CYS A 525 -17.78 20.58 -8.63
N ASP A 526 -17.41 20.09 -9.83
CA ASP A 526 -18.36 19.60 -10.83
C ASP A 526 -19.08 18.31 -10.39
N ALA A 527 -18.51 17.53 -9.48
CA ALA A 527 -19.09 16.28 -9.00
C ALA A 527 -20.17 16.49 -7.93
N LEU A 528 -20.15 17.62 -7.21
CA LEU A 528 -21.08 17.91 -6.11
C LEU A 528 -22.56 17.92 -6.59
N PRO A 529 -23.51 17.43 -5.76
CA PRO A 529 -23.38 17.12 -4.33
C PRO A 529 -22.86 15.71 -3.99
N GLY A 530 -22.38 14.95 -4.98
CA GLY A 530 -21.72 13.66 -4.78
C GLY A 530 -20.20 13.75 -4.93
N ASP A 531 -19.47 12.93 -4.19
CA ASP A 531 -18.04 12.69 -4.45
C ASP A 531 -17.74 11.19 -4.34
N GLU A 532 -18.43 10.39 -5.15
CA GLU A 532 -18.35 8.91 -5.08
C GLU A 532 -16.95 8.37 -5.43
N ASN A 533 -16.11 9.19 -6.09
CA ASN A 533 -14.77 8.83 -6.53
C ASN A 533 -13.64 9.46 -5.70
N ASN A 534 -13.95 10.14 -4.59
CA ASN A 534 -12.96 10.84 -3.75
C ASN A 534 -12.10 11.86 -4.52
N LEU A 535 -12.73 12.65 -5.41
CA LEU A 535 -12.10 13.74 -6.15
C LEU A 535 -11.62 14.86 -5.24
N ARG A 536 -12.26 15.07 -4.07
CA ARG A 536 -11.71 15.94 -3.02
C ARG A 536 -10.33 15.47 -2.57
N GLY A 537 -10.16 14.16 -2.36
CA GLY A 537 -8.87 13.56 -2.04
C GLY A 537 -7.82 13.76 -3.14
N THR A 538 -8.22 13.66 -4.42
CA THR A 538 -7.32 14.00 -5.53
C THR A 538 -6.89 15.47 -5.50
N ALA A 539 -7.81 16.40 -5.25
CA ALA A 539 -7.49 17.83 -5.12
C ALA A 539 -6.57 18.11 -3.92
N GLN A 540 -6.79 17.44 -2.78
CA GLN A 540 -5.93 17.51 -1.60
C GLN A 540 -4.50 17.01 -1.90
N ASN A 541 -4.35 15.91 -2.64
CA ASN A 541 -3.04 15.41 -3.04
C ASN A 541 -2.32 16.35 -4.00
N ASN A 542 -3.03 16.90 -4.99
CA ASN A 542 -2.44 17.90 -5.89
C ASN A 542 -2.09 19.21 -5.15
N TRP A 543 -2.82 19.56 -4.09
CA TRP A 543 -2.47 20.69 -3.23
C TRP A 543 -1.13 20.43 -2.54
N LYS A 544 -0.95 19.22 -1.97
CA LYS A 544 0.33 18.80 -1.36
C LYS A 544 1.48 18.84 -2.35
N SER A 545 1.32 18.27 -3.55
CA SER A 545 2.37 18.30 -4.58
C SER A 545 2.71 19.71 -5.06
N ALA A 546 1.73 20.62 -5.17
CA ALA A 546 2.01 22.02 -5.48
C ALA A 546 2.72 22.72 -4.32
N MET A 547 2.36 22.38 -3.08
CA MET A 547 2.98 22.91 -1.89
C MET A 547 4.44 22.45 -1.75
N ASP A 548 4.75 21.18 -2.06
CA ASP A 548 6.12 20.65 -2.05
C ASP A 548 7.04 21.51 -2.92
N THR A 549 6.65 21.75 -4.18
CA THR A 549 7.44 22.57 -5.11
C THR A 549 7.48 24.04 -4.67
N TRP A 550 6.39 24.59 -4.14
CA TRP A 550 6.38 25.97 -3.67
C TRP A 550 7.34 26.18 -2.50
N GLN A 551 7.43 25.21 -1.58
CA GLN A 551 8.37 25.28 -0.46
C GLN A 551 9.83 25.28 -0.93
N MET A 552 10.13 24.67 -2.07
CA MET A 552 11.46 24.82 -2.69
C MET A 552 11.66 26.25 -3.24
N ALA A 553 10.64 26.79 -3.92
CA ALA A 553 10.67 28.14 -4.48
C ALA A 553 10.80 29.28 -3.44
N GLU A 554 10.46 29.03 -2.17
CA GLU A 554 10.61 30.01 -1.09
C GLU A 554 12.07 30.43 -0.83
N LEU A 555 13.05 29.59 -1.19
CA LEU A 555 14.49 29.89 -1.10
C LEU A 555 14.98 30.76 -2.28
N MET A 556 14.10 31.05 -3.24
CA MET A 556 14.40 31.74 -4.51
C MET A 556 13.80 33.15 -4.51
N GLN A 557 13.66 33.77 -3.33
CA GLN A 557 13.04 35.09 -3.13
C GLN A 557 13.97 36.22 -3.55
N VAL A 558 14.22 36.29 -4.85
CA VAL A 558 15.05 37.31 -5.49
C VAL A 558 14.29 37.92 -6.68
N GLY A 559 14.70 39.11 -7.10
CA GLY A 559 14.09 39.83 -8.23
C GLY A 559 12.55 39.82 -8.21
N PRO A 560 11.88 39.24 -9.24
CA PRO A 560 10.40 39.27 -9.35
C PRO A 560 9.63 38.73 -8.15
N LEU A 561 10.22 37.82 -7.36
CA LEU A 561 9.56 37.27 -6.16
C LEU A 561 9.71 38.18 -4.92
N ALA A 562 10.80 38.94 -4.83
CA ALA A 562 11.06 39.90 -3.74
C ALA A 562 10.48 41.31 -4.02
N ASP A 563 10.21 41.62 -5.29
CA ASP A 563 9.71 42.92 -5.73
C ASP A 563 8.40 43.34 -5.06
N ASN A 564 8.23 44.66 -4.94
CA ASN A 564 7.02 45.29 -4.39
C ASN A 564 6.61 44.75 -3.00
N SER A 565 7.57 44.45 -2.13
CA SER A 565 7.31 43.83 -0.81
C SER A 565 6.68 42.44 -0.93
N ASN A 566 7.30 41.60 -1.75
CA ASN A 566 6.93 40.20 -1.96
C ASN A 566 5.50 40.02 -2.50
N GLU A 567 5.00 40.96 -3.31
CA GLU A 567 3.60 40.94 -3.78
C GLU A 567 3.26 39.67 -4.56
N ARG A 568 4.18 39.20 -5.42
CA ARG A 568 4.00 37.98 -6.22
C ARG A 568 4.03 36.72 -5.37
N ARG A 569 5.04 36.59 -4.50
CA ARG A 569 5.13 35.53 -3.50
C ARG A 569 3.84 35.46 -2.69
N ASN A 570 3.42 36.58 -2.12
CA ASN A 570 2.23 36.66 -1.27
C ASN A 570 0.91 36.40 -2.00
N ARG A 571 0.85 36.54 -3.32
CA ARG A 571 -0.31 36.11 -4.11
C ARG A 571 -0.44 34.58 -4.13
N ILE A 572 0.68 33.87 -4.20
CA ILE A 572 0.70 32.40 -4.16
C ILE A 572 0.51 31.89 -2.75
N TYR A 573 1.28 32.42 -1.81
CA TYR A 573 1.30 31.94 -0.45
C TYR A 573 1.69 33.06 0.51
N SER A 574 0.86 33.31 1.53
CA SER A 574 1.02 34.47 2.42
C SER A 574 1.24 34.10 3.88
N TRP A 575 1.53 32.83 4.20
CA TRP A 575 1.72 32.37 5.56
C TRP A 575 2.76 33.22 6.32
N PRO A 576 2.51 33.57 7.61
CA PRO A 576 1.41 33.12 8.48
C PRO A 576 0.13 33.98 8.43
N ASN A 577 -0.11 34.73 7.36
CA ASN A 577 -1.13 35.79 7.35
C ASN A 577 -2.58 35.33 7.10
N ASN A 578 -2.85 34.04 6.86
CA ASN A 578 -4.20 33.54 6.56
C ASN A 578 -5.21 33.81 7.70
N ARG A 579 -6.45 34.13 7.33
CA ARG A 579 -7.56 34.36 8.27
C ARG A 579 -8.82 33.64 7.81
N ALA A 580 -9.06 32.45 8.34
CA ALA A 580 -10.21 31.59 7.99
C ALA A 580 -11.57 32.31 7.98
N CYS A 581 -11.86 33.17 8.98
CA CYS A 581 -13.11 33.96 8.97
C CYS A 581 -13.24 34.88 7.74
N PHE A 582 -12.14 35.47 7.27
CA PHE A 582 -12.18 36.30 6.07
C PHE A 582 -12.28 35.48 4.79
N VAL A 583 -11.70 34.28 4.77
CA VAL A 583 -11.93 33.31 3.69
C VAL A 583 -13.42 32.93 3.65
N ASP A 584 -14.06 32.64 4.79
CA ASP A 584 -15.50 32.36 4.84
C ASP A 584 -16.38 33.53 4.36
N GLN A 585 -15.96 34.78 4.61
CA GLN A 585 -16.66 35.95 4.06
C GLN A 585 -16.56 35.98 2.53
N ASP A 586 -15.39 35.68 1.98
CA ASP A 586 -15.16 35.69 0.53
C ASP A 586 -15.83 34.49 -0.16
N VAL A 587 -16.03 33.36 0.54
CA VAL A 587 -16.85 32.23 0.04
C VAL A 587 -18.25 32.70 -0.36
N VAL A 588 -18.88 33.58 0.43
CA VAL A 588 -20.19 34.16 0.09
C VAL A 588 -20.06 35.30 -0.91
N ALA A 589 -19.06 36.18 -0.76
CA ALA A 589 -18.88 37.32 -1.65
C ALA A 589 -18.58 36.90 -3.10
N ALA A 590 -17.92 35.77 -3.31
CA ALA A 590 -17.59 35.24 -4.63
C ALA A 590 -18.82 34.88 -5.46
N GLU A 591 -19.96 34.61 -4.83
CA GLU A 591 -21.22 34.31 -5.52
C GLU A 591 -21.87 35.57 -6.14
N GLU A 592 -21.43 36.77 -5.74
CA GLU A 592 -21.93 38.04 -6.27
C GLU A 592 -21.33 38.38 -7.64
N SER A 593 -22.14 38.99 -8.52
CA SER A 593 -21.67 39.45 -9.82
C SER A 593 -20.66 40.59 -9.65
N GLY A 594 -19.42 40.35 -10.10
CA GLY A 594 -18.34 41.35 -10.09
C GLY A 594 -17.28 41.15 -9.01
N TYR A 595 -17.30 40.02 -8.29
CA TYR A 595 -16.20 39.62 -7.43
C TYR A 595 -14.90 39.47 -8.23
N ASP A 596 -13.80 39.99 -7.67
CA ASP A 596 -12.45 39.92 -8.26
C ASP A 596 -11.46 39.56 -7.15
N ILE A 597 -10.93 38.33 -7.22
CA ILE A 597 -9.96 37.81 -6.25
C ILE A 597 -8.62 38.58 -6.30
N THR A 598 -8.30 39.20 -7.43
CA THR A 598 -7.04 39.95 -7.57
C THR A 598 -7.03 41.21 -6.71
N GLN A 599 -8.19 41.77 -6.36
CA GLN A 599 -8.32 42.93 -5.48
C GLN A 599 -8.43 42.57 -3.99
N GLN A 600 -8.54 41.29 -3.66
CA GLN A 600 -8.61 40.87 -2.26
C GLN A 600 -7.24 40.89 -1.59
N ASN A 601 -7.27 41.07 -0.27
CA ASN A 601 -6.08 40.98 0.57
C ASN A 601 -5.47 39.58 0.48
N VAL A 602 -4.14 39.49 0.44
CA VAL A 602 -3.38 38.23 0.36
C VAL A 602 -3.73 37.26 1.49
N ALA A 603 -4.11 37.74 2.67
CA ALA A 603 -4.56 36.93 3.81
C ALA A 603 -5.87 36.15 3.59
N ARG A 604 -6.51 36.28 2.42
CA ARG A 604 -7.81 35.69 2.08
C ARG A 604 -7.75 34.76 0.86
N LYS A 605 -6.57 34.55 0.28
CA LYS A 605 -6.35 33.81 -0.97
C LYS A 605 -4.99 33.12 -0.93
N GLY A 606 -4.67 32.38 -2.00
CA GLY A 606 -3.42 31.62 -2.08
C GLY A 606 -3.54 30.20 -1.51
N MET A 607 -2.42 29.51 -1.45
CA MET A 607 -2.33 28.10 -1.05
C MET A 607 -2.79 27.86 0.39
N ASP A 608 -2.59 28.81 1.30
CA ASP A 608 -3.07 28.79 2.69
C ASP A 608 -4.60 28.90 2.79
N ALA A 609 -5.23 29.76 1.99
CA ALA A 609 -6.69 29.82 1.90
C ALA A 609 -7.27 28.54 1.26
N LEU A 610 -6.61 28.03 0.22
CA LEU A 610 -7.02 26.82 -0.47
C LEU A 610 -6.90 25.58 0.42
N GLU A 611 -5.87 25.52 1.27
CA GLU A 611 -5.73 24.49 2.30
C GLU A 611 -6.95 24.46 3.22
N TYR A 612 -7.32 25.61 3.80
CA TYR A 612 -8.49 25.72 4.66
C TYR A 612 -9.76 25.23 3.95
N LEU A 613 -9.97 25.63 2.69
CA LEU A 613 -11.14 25.26 1.91
C LEU A 613 -11.21 23.77 1.56
N LEU A 614 -10.06 23.12 1.30
CA LEU A 614 -10.00 21.72 0.89
C LEU A 614 -9.90 20.75 2.06
N PHE A 615 -9.30 21.13 3.19
CA PHE A 615 -8.98 20.21 4.28
C PHE A 615 -9.87 20.37 5.52
N ASP A 616 -10.45 21.55 5.78
CA ASP A 616 -11.37 21.70 6.91
C ASP A 616 -12.74 21.06 6.59
N GLU A 617 -13.11 20.03 7.36
CA GLU A 617 -14.40 19.36 7.23
C GLU A 617 -15.51 20.04 8.03
N ASP A 618 -15.16 20.94 8.95
CA ASP A 618 -16.13 21.67 9.75
C ASP A 618 -16.79 22.80 8.93
N LEU A 619 -18.07 22.62 8.62
CA LEU A 619 -18.86 23.54 7.80
C LEU A 619 -19.33 24.80 8.56
N ASP A 620 -19.03 24.91 9.85
CA ASP A 620 -19.26 26.15 10.58
C ASP A 620 -18.22 27.22 10.18
N HIS A 621 -18.65 28.47 10.11
CA HIS A 621 -17.75 29.59 9.81
C HIS A 621 -16.79 29.84 11.00
N LYS A 622 -15.57 30.31 10.74
CA LYS A 622 -14.58 30.62 11.79
C LYS A 622 -14.66 32.04 12.33
N CYS A 623 -15.71 32.79 11.97
CA CYS A 623 -15.93 34.14 12.48
C CYS A 623 -16.39 34.14 13.94
N THR A 624 -15.55 34.67 14.84
CA THR A 624 -15.79 34.70 16.30
C THR A 624 -16.32 36.04 16.80
N THR A 625 -16.28 37.10 15.96
CA THR A 625 -16.80 38.42 16.32
C THR A 625 -18.24 38.57 15.85
N PRO A 626 -19.21 38.88 16.75
CA PRO A 626 -20.61 39.05 16.35
C PRO A 626 -20.78 40.13 15.27
N GLY A 627 -21.51 39.82 14.20
CA GLY A 627 -21.74 40.71 13.06
C GLY A 627 -20.67 40.62 11.96
N THR A 628 -19.77 39.65 12.03
CA THR A 628 -18.79 39.35 10.97
C THR A 628 -19.05 38.02 10.28
N GLU A 629 -20.14 37.34 10.65
CA GLU A 629 -20.55 36.08 10.04
C GLU A 629 -20.87 36.29 8.55
N PRO A 630 -20.55 35.33 7.66
CA PRO A 630 -20.90 35.45 6.25
C PRO A 630 -22.43 35.49 6.07
N ASP A 631 -22.90 36.40 5.22
CA ASP A 631 -24.34 36.69 5.08
C ASP A 631 -25.14 35.45 4.68
N GLY A 632 -26.14 35.11 5.50
CA GLY A 632 -27.02 33.96 5.27
C GLY A 632 -26.38 32.58 5.43
N TRP A 633 -25.12 32.47 5.88
CA TRP A 633 -24.42 31.18 6.03
C TRP A 633 -25.15 30.18 6.92
N ASN A 634 -25.66 30.67 8.05
CA ASN A 634 -26.35 29.84 9.04
C ASN A 634 -27.71 29.30 8.56
N ASP A 635 -28.26 29.85 7.48
CA ASP A 635 -29.52 29.41 6.87
C ASP A 635 -29.30 28.39 5.72
N ARG A 636 -28.04 28.15 5.31
CA ARG A 636 -27.68 27.20 4.23
C ARG A 636 -27.71 25.75 4.70
N THR A 637 -28.06 24.84 3.79
CA THR A 637 -27.86 23.40 4.02
C THR A 637 -26.38 23.03 3.96
N ASP A 638 -25.99 21.89 4.51
CA ASP A 638 -24.61 21.41 4.42
C ASP A 638 -24.15 21.24 2.96
N GLU A 639 -25.06 20.79 2.09
CA GLU A 639 -24.84 20.66 0.64
C GLU A 639 -24.52 22.02 0.00
N ASP A 640 -25.30 23.06 0.32
CA ASP A 640 -25.07 24.42 -0.17
C ASP A 640 -23.76 25.03 0.38
N ARG A 641 -23.39 24.69 1.62
CA ARG A 641 -22.13 25.14 2.24
C ARG A 641 -20.91 24.52 1.55
N ILE A 642 -20.96 23.22 1.28
CA ILE A 642 -19.91 22.49 0.56
C ILE A 642 -19.77 23.05 -0.86
N ALA A 643 -20.89 23.22 -1.57
CA ALA A 643 -20.88 23.78 -2.93
C ALA A 643 -20.28 25.19 -2.98
N ALA A 644 -20.63 26.07 -2.02
CA ALA A 644 -20.09 27.42 -1.94
C ALA A 644 -18.58 27.44 -1.64
N ARG A 645 -18.12 26.63 -0.67
CA ARG A 645 -16.69 26.50 -0.37
C ARG A 645 -15.92 25.96 -1.57
N CYS A 646 -16.44 24.95 -2.26
CA CYS A 646 -15.81 24.42 -3.46
C CYS A 646 -15.73 25.46 -4.59
N TYR A 647 -16.83 26.18 -4.83
CA TYR A 647 -16.83 27.25 -5.81
C TYR A 647 -15.74 28.29 -5.51
N PHE A 648 -15.59 28.70 -4.25
CA PHE A 648 -14.51 29.63 -3.92
C PHE A 648 -13.12 28.98 -4.03
N ALA A 649 -12.97 27.70 -3.68
CA ALA A 649 -11.73 26.96 -3.88
C ALA A 649 -11.28 26.97 -5.36
N SER A 650 -12.20 26.83 -6.31
CA SER A 650 -11.86 26.91 -7.75
C SER A 650 -11.46 28.32 -8.19
N VAL A 651 -12.04 29.37 -7.58
CA VAL A 651 -11.59 30.76 -7.80
C VAL A 651 -10.17 30.97 -7.27
N VAL A 652 -9.87 30.42 -6.09
CA VAL A 652 -8.54 30.53 -5.46
C VAL A 652 -7.49 29.72 -6.25
N SER A 653 -7.78 28.48 -6.65
CA SER A 653 -6.84 27.66 -7.43
C SER A 653 -6.51 28.28 -8.78
N SER A 654 -7.50 28.93 -9.41
CA SER A 654 -7.30 29.63 -10.68
C SER A 654 -6.40 30.87 -10.51
N ASP A 655 -6.53 31.62 -9.40
CA ASP A 655 -5.64 32.75 -9.10
C ASP A 655 -4.20 32.29 -8.81
N VAL A 656 -4.03 31.16 -8.12
CA VAL A 656 -2.72 30.53 -7.88
C VAL A 656 -2.07 30.13 -9.21
N LEU A 657 -2.79 29.45 -10.10
CA LEU A 657 -2.31 29.09 -11.43
C LEU A 657 -1.92 30.34 -12.25
N ALA A 658 -2.74 31.39 -12.22
CA ALA A 658 -2.43 32.63 -12.90
C ALA A 658 -1.18 33.32 -12.31
N GLY A 659 -0.96 33.23 -11.00
CA GLY A 659 0.26 33.68 -10.34
C GLY A 659 1.49 32.86 -10.73
N ALA A 660 1.37 31.53 -10.81
CA ALA A 660 2.46 30.65 -11.18
C ALA A 660 2.93 30.91 -12.62
N ASN A 661 2.00 31.06 -13.55
CA ASN A 661 2.30 31.42 -14.95
C ASN A 661 2.93 32.82 -15.07
N ASP A 662 2.51 33.77 -14.23
CA ASP A 662 3.13 35.10 -14.17
C ASP A 662 4.59 35.00 -13.70
N ILE A 663 4.90 34.21 -12.67
CA ILE A 663 6.27 33.96 -12.21
C ILE A 663 7.13 33.40 -13.36
N VAL A 664 6.69 32.32 -14.02
CA VAL A 664 7.42 31.75 -15.18
C VAL A 664 7.66 32.82 -16.25
N THR A 665 6.68 33.66 -16.54
CA THR A 665 6.81 34.75 -17.53
C THR A 665 7.82 35.82 -17.11
N GLN A 666 7.94 36.14 -15.82
CA GLN A 666 8.93 37.12 -15.34
C GLN A 666 10.36 36.57 -15.39
N TRP A 667 10.53 35.25 -15.27
CA TRP A 667 11.84 34.61 -15.19
C TRP A 667 12.39 34.18 -16.55
N THR A 668 11.53 33.80 -17.48
CA THR A 668 11.91 33.23 -18.79
C THR A 668 11.90 34.25 -19.94
N GLY A 669 12.54 33.87 -21.05
CA GLY A 669 12.64 34.66 -22.29
C GLY A 669 13.78 35.68 -22.30
N ASP A 670 14.05 36.26 -23.48
CA ASP A 670 15.20 37.15 -23.74
C ASP A 670 15.26 38.42 -22.86
N SER A 671 14.18 38.73 -22.13
CA SER A 671 14.10 39.85 -21.19
C SER A 671 13.63 39.44 -19.79
N GLY A 672 13.63 38.14 -19.51
CA GLY A 672 13.31 37.60 -18.19
C GLY A 672 14.44 37.83 -17.19
N TYR A 673 14.12 37.72 -15.90
CA TYR A 673 15.10 37.91 -14.83
C TYR A 673 16.25 36.91 -14.88
N GLY A 674 16.01 35.68 -15.34
CA GLY A 674 17.06 34.69 -15.52
C GLY A 674 18.15 35.15 -16.50
N GLU A 675 17.74 35.72 -17.63
CA GLU A 675 18.67 36.27 -18.62
C GLU A 675 19.39 37.53 -18.10
N LEU A 676 18.75 38.32 -17.24
CA LEU A 676 19.37 39.47 -16.58
C LEU A 676 20.50 39.02 -15.63
N LEU A 677 20.27 37.98 -14.82
CA LEU A 677 21.29 37.37 -13.96
C LEU A 677 22.46 36.81 -14.78
N LYS A 678 22.18 36.00 -15.81
CA LYS A 678 23.22 35.41 -16.68
C LYS A 678 24.06 36.44 -17.42
N ASN A 679 23.51 37.64 -17.66
CA ASN A 679 24.25 38.74 -18.28
C ASN A 679 25.11 39.57 -17.30
N ALA A 680 25.21 39.20 -16.02
CA ALA A 680 26.03 39.90 -15.03
C ALA A 680 27.49 40.09 -15.49
N GLY A 681 28.07 41.25 -15.19
CA GLY A 681 29.45 41.59 -15.60
C GLY A 681 29.60 42.04 -17.06
N ASN A 682 28.58 41.90 -17.91
CA ASN A 682 28.61 42.40 -19.29
C ASN A 682 28.21 43.89 -19.39
N PRO A 683 28.73 44.64 -20.39
CA PRO A 683 28.39 46.04 -20.58
C PRO A 683 26.89 46.29 -20.77
N GLY A 684 26.26 47.00 -19.83
CA GLY A 684 24.84 47.33 -19.87
C GLY A 684 23.94 46.40 -19.06
N SER A 685 24.52 45.43 -18.35
CA SER A 685 23.82 44.66 -17.31
C SER A 685 23.48 45.52 -16.09
N ASP A 686 22.41 45.14 -15.39
CA ASP A 686 22.04 45.73 -14.11
C ASP A 686 22.96 45.26 -12.96
N PHE A 687 23.63 44.12 -13.13
CA PHE A 687 24.69 43.63 -12.25
C PHE A 687 26.08 43.92 -12.86
N SER A 688 26.89 44.69 -12.14
CA SER A 688 28.19 45.16 -12.62
C SER A 688 29.27 44.07 -12.62
N THR A 689 29.11 43.02 -11.81
CA THR A 689 29.97 41.83 -11.75
C THR A 689 29.14 40.58 -11.52
N SER A 690 29.65 39.39 -11.89
CA SER A 690 29.01 38.11 -11.57
C SER A 690 28.83 37.93 -10.06
N LEU A 691 29.84 38.26 -9.25
CA LEU A 691 29.70 38.31 -7.79
C LEU A 691 28.53 39.17 -7.27
N GLU A 692 28.12 40.24 -7.97
CA GLU A 692 26.98 41.08 -7.54
C GLU A 692 25.64 40.36 -7.77
N ALA A 693 25.53 39.60 -8.86
CA ALA A 693 24.38 38.74 -9.13
C ALA A 693 24.35 37.52 -8.19
N ILE A 694 25.51 36.92 -7.89
CA ILE A 694 25.62 35.86 -6.88
C ILE A 694 25.16 36.38 -5.51
N ASN A 695 25.54 37.61 -5.16
CA ASN A 695 25.08 38.23 -3.90
C ASN A 695 23.55 38.33 -3.84
N ASP A 696 22.92 38.81 -4.93
CA ASP A 696 21.45 38.86 -5.04
C ASP A 696 20.82 37.47 -4.91
N ILE A 697 21.38 36.44 -5.56
CA ILE A 697 20.94 35.05 -5.41
C ILE A 697 20.99 34.58 -3.95
N THR A 698 22.10 34.85 -3.25
CA THR A 698 22.29 34.41 -1.87
C THR A 698 21.40 35.14 -0.87
N ASP A 699 20.86 36.32 -1.20
CA ASP A 699 19.86 36.99 -0.35
C ASP A 699 18.62 36.12 -0.16
N GLY A 700 18.25 35.31 -1.16
CA GLY A 700 17.15 34.35 -1.09
C GLY A 700 17.36 33.25 -0.04
N PHE A 701 18.61 32.85 0.21
CA PHE A 701 18.94 31.79 1.17
C PHE A 701 18.52 32.17 2.58
N PHE A 702 18.49 33.47 2.90
CA PHE A 702 18.15 33.94 4.23
C PHE A 702 16.66 33.81 4.58
N TYR A 703 15.81 33.37 3.65
CA TYR A 703 14.50 32.80 4.01
C TYR A 703 14.63 31.63 5.00
N PHE A 704 15.63 30.77 4.80
CA PHE A 704 15.95 29.64 5.68
C PHE A 704 16.09 30.11 7.13
N THR A 705 16.81 31.22 7.31
CA THR A 705 17.19 31.76 8.62
C THR A 705 16.02 32.41 9.35
N GLY A 706 15.18 33.18 8.63
CA GLY A 706 14.06 33.89 9.23
C GLY A 706 12.77 33.08 9.22
N ALA A 707 12.26 32.72 8.05
CA ALA A 707 10.93 32.12 7.96
C ALA A 707 10.93 30.65 8.40
N MET A 708 11.92 29.87 7.99
CA MET A 708 11.95 28.43 8.27
C MET A 708 12.47 28.14 9.69
N LYS A 709 13.68 28.56 10.06
CA LYS A 709 14.22 28.38 11.41
C LYS A 709 13.34 29.04 12.46
N ASP A 710 13.14 30.36 12.37
CA ASP A 710 12.43 31.08 13.44
C ASP A 710 10.92 30.90 13.39
N GLY A 711 10.35 30.94 12.18
CA GLY A 711 8.90 30.90 11.98
C GLY A 711 8.33 29.49 12.08
N LYS A 712 8.89 28.52 11.37
CA LYS A 712 8.30 27.16 11.26
C LYS A 712 8.79 26.20 12.33
N ILE A 713 9.95 26.44 12.94
CA ILE A 713 10.51 25.57 13.99
C ILE A 713 10.48 26.27 15.35
N ALA A 714 11.20 27.39 15.49
CA ALA A 714 11.43 28.02 16.80
C ALA A 714 10.14 28.53 17.45
N ALA A 715 9.23 29.14 16.68
CA ALA A 715 7.96 29.60 17.19
C ALA A 715 7.03 28.42 17.59
N PRO A 716 6.73 27.41 16.75
CA PRO A 716 5.86 26.30 17.14
C PRO A 716 6.36 25.48 18.32
N VAL A 717 7.67 25.27 18.47
CA VAL A 717 8.21 24.52 19.63
C VAL A 717 8.30 25.36 20.92
N GLY A 718 8.23 26.68 20.80
CA GLY A 718 8.22 27.60 21.94
C GLY A 718 9.60 28.15 22.35
N ILE A 719 10.61 28.03 21.48
CA ILE A 719 11.89 28.73 21.60
C ILE A 719 11.68 30.24 21.42
N LYS A 720 10.83 30.63 20.46
CA LYS A 720 10.33 32.01 20.32
C LYS A 720 8.91 32.15 20.87
N VAL A 721 8.56 33.36 21.28
CA VAL A 721 7.22 33.66 21.80
C VAL A 721 6.18 33.42 20.69
N ASN A 722 5.24 32.53 20.99
CA ASN A 722 4.16 32.11 20.13
C ASN A 722 2.78 32.41 20.78
N ASN A 723 1.68 32.07 20.13
CA ASN A 723 0.33 32.34 20.64
C ASN A 723 0.00 31.60 21.96
N CYS A 724 0.72 30.53 22.27
CA CYS A 724 0.64 29.78 23.53
C CYS A 724 1.67 30.25 24.58
N GLY A 725 2.56 31.19 24.25
CA GLY A 725 3.63 31.69 25.11
C GLY A 725 5.01 31.16 24.71
N LEU A 726 5.77 30.63 25.68
CA LEU A 726 7.09 30.00 25.48
C LEU A 726 6.98 28.49 25.74
N VAL A 727 6.01 27.85 25.08
CA VAL A 727 5.71 26.42 25.16
C VAL A 727 5.22 25.95 23.80
N PRO A 728 5.25 24.63 23.49
CA PRO A 728 4.78 24.12 22.21
C PRO A 728 3.36 24.58 21.86
N CYS A 729 3.15 25.00 20.62
CA CYS A 729 1.91 25.59 20.12
C CYS A 729 1.61 25.11 18.69
N ALA A 730 0.88 24.00 18.58
CA ALA A 730 0.51 23.42 17.28
C ALA A 730 -0.31 24.37 16.38
N GLN A 731 -1.00 25.37 16.96
CA GLN A 731 -1.78 26.36 16.20
C GLN A 731 -0.91 27.32 15.40
N ASP A 732 0.37 27.45 15.76
CA ASP A 732 1.32 28.32 15.08
C ASP A 732 2.12 27.56 14.02
N ALA A 733 1.90 26.24 13.91
CA ALA A 733 2.48 25.43 12.84
C ALA A 733 1.92 25.85 11.47
N GLU A 734 2.79 25.79 10.46
CA GLU A 734 2.41 25.93 9.06
C GLU A 734 1.55 24.75 8.61
N SER A 735 0.61 24.98 7.70
CA SER A 735 -0.26 23.94 7.15
C SER A 735 -0.99 23.06 8.19
N PRO A 736 -1.73 23.68 9.13
CA PRO A 736 -2.36 22.97 10.24
C PRO A 736 -3.62 22.19 9.84
N TYR A 737 -4.22 22.44 8.68
CA TYR A 737 -5.40 21.70 8.22
C TYR A 737 -5.00 20.45 7.43
N ALA A 738 -3.90 20.54 6.66
CA ALA A 738 -3.37 19.42 5.88
C ALA A 738 -2.42 18.50 6.70
N ASP A 739 -2.06 18.90 7.92
CA ASP A 739 -1.05 18.24 8.76
C ASP A 739 0.28 18.03 8.01
N TYR A 740 0.76 19.07 7.32
CA TYR A 740 1.83 18.95 6.31
C TYR A 740 3.11 19.77 6.63
N SER A 741 3.25 20.25 7.87
CA SER A 741 4.34 21.17 8.26
C SER A 741 5.73 20.54 8.16
N LEU A 742 5.90 19.27 8.54
CA LEU A 742 7.20 18.59 8.51
C LEU A 742 7.73 18.47 7.07
N GLU A 743 6.86 18.12 6.13
CA GLU A 743 7.24 18.02 4.72
C GLU A 743 7.61 19.40 4.14
N ASN A 744 6.88 20.46 4.52
CA ASN A 744 7.24 21.82 4.13
C ASN A 744 8.64 22.22 4.64
N ILE A 745 8.95 21.88 5.88
CA ILE A 745 10.27 22.13 6.50
C ILE A 745 11.36 21.35 5.76
N LEU A 746 11.12 20.06 5.46
CA LEU A 746 12.04 19.22 4.69
C LEU A 746 12.31 19.79 3.29
N ASN A 747 11.27 20.22 2.57
CA ASN A 747 11.42 20.79 1.23
C ASN A 747 12.19 22.11 1.24
N ASN A 748 12.07 22.94 2.29
CA ASN A 748 12.93 24.12 2.45
C ASN A 748 14.41 23.73 2.62
N MET A 749 14.72 22.70 3.42
CA MET A 749 16.10 22.24 3.64
C MET A 749 16.70 21.59 2.39
N ARG A 750 15.93 20.73 1.71
CA ARG A 750 16.34 20.10 0.45
C ARG A 750 16.63 21.14 -0.63
N ALA A 751 15.80 22.18 -0.74
CA ALA A 751 16.04 23.26 -1.68
C ALA A 751 17.33 24.05 -1.38
N LEU A 752 17.60 24.36 -0.10
CA LEU A 752 18.87 24.99 0.27
C LEU A 752 20.06 24.07 -0.07
N ARG A 753 19.94 22.76 0.16
CA ARG A 753 20.98 21.79 -0.18
C ARG A 753 21.28 21.78 -1.67
N THR A 754 20.24 21.70 -2.51
CA THR A 754 20.38 21.75 -3.98
C THR A 754 21.00 23.07 -4.43
N LEU A 755 20.62 24.20 -3.81
CA LEU A 755 21.23 25.49 -4.13
C LEU A 755 22.71 25.55 -3.78
N LEU A 756 23.14 24.91 -2.68
CA LEU A 756 24.53 24.90 -2.25
C LEU A 756 25.39 23.91 -3.04
N ALA A 757 24.88 22.72 -3.31
CA ALA A 757 25.61 21.59 -3.88
C ALA A 757 25.38 21.34 -5.37
N GLY A 758 24.48 22.09 -6.02
CA GLY A 758 24.10 21.85 -7.41
C GLY A 758 22.96 20.83 -7.55
N ASN A 759 22.44 20.71 -8.77
CA ASN A 759 21.42 19.73 -9.13
C ASN A 759 22.03 18.43 -9.69
N SER A 760 23.25 18.50 -10.25
CA SER A 760 24.12 17.38 -10.63
C SER A 760 25.57 17.68 -10.22
N GLU A 761 26.45 16.67 -10.28
CA GLU A 761 27.88 16.84 -9.96
C GLU A 761 28.64 17.72 -10.98
N GLN A 762 28.07 17.93 -12.16
CA GLN A 762 28.62 18.77 -13.23
C GLN A 762 28.25 20.25 -13.09
N ASP A 763 27.14 20.55 -12.38
CA ASP A 763 26.65 21.91 -12.20
C ASP A 763 27.59 22.68 -11.27
N PRO A 764 28.23 23.78 -11.73
CA PRO A 764 29.00 24.62 -10.83
C PRO A 764 28.12 25.05 -9.65
N SER A 765 28.60 24.78 -8.44
CA SER A 765 27.87 24.98 -7.19
C SER A 765 28.56 25.97 -6.25
N PHE A 766 27.90 26.32 -5.16
CA PHE A 766 28.56 27.14 -4.12
C PHE A 766 29.62 26.34 -3.35
N VAL A 767 29.50 25.01 -3.28
CA VAL A 767 30.54 24.12 -2.74
C VAL A 767 31.80 24.19 -3.61
N ASP A 768 31.65 24.26 -4.94
CA ASP A 768 32.77 24.44 -5.86
C ASP A 768 33.38 25.83 -5.73
N PHE A 769 32.54 26.87 -5.59
CA PHE A 769 33.03 28.23 -5.38
C PHE A 769 33.87 28.33 -4.10
N LEU A 770 33.39 27.76 -2.98
CA LEU A 770 34.16 27.71 -1.73
C LEU A 770 35.46 26.94 -1.88
N THR A 771 35.45 25.86 -2.66
CA THR A 771 36.64 25.04 -2.93
C THR A 771 37.66 25.80 -3.77
N GLU A 772 37.23 26.55 -4.78
CA GLU A 772 38.07 27.40 -5.63
C GLU A 772 38.70 28.56 -4.82
N GLU A 773 37.95 29.15 -3.89
CA GLU A 773 38.48 30.14 -2.93
C GLU A 773 39.38 29.50 -1.83
N GLY A 774 39.53 28.18 -1.84
CA GLY A 774 40.43 27.43 -0.97
C GLY A 774 39.86 27.09 0.41
N ASP A 775 38.54 27.24 0.61
CA ASP A 775 37.84 26.93 1.85
C ASP A 775 37.00 25.64 1.75
N THR A 776 37.68 24.54 1.49
CA THR A 776 37.07 23.20 1.42
C THR A 776 36.45 22.74 2.74
N GLN A 777 36.84 23.35 3.87
CA GLN A 777 36.30 23.01 5.17
C GLN A 777 34.87 23.53 5.32
N THR A 778 34.62 24.79 4.97
CA THR A 778 33.28 25.36 4.97
C THR A 778 32.38 24.65 3.97
N ALA A 779 32.92 24.34 2.78
CA ALA A 779 32.22 23.59 1.74
C ALA A 779 31.71 22.21 2.23
N SER A 780 32.55 21.45 2.95
CA SER A 780 32.15 20.15 3.51
C SER A 780 31.24 20.29 4.73
N ASN A 781 31.49 21.27 5.61
CA ASN A 781 30.75 21.44 6.86
C ASN A 781 29.29 21.80 6.61
N ILE A 782 29.02 22.75 5.69
CA ILE A 782 27.67 23.24 5.46
C ILE A 782 26.74 22.13 4.94
N ILE A 783 27.23 21.29 4.03
CA ILE A 783 26.47 20.16 3.48
C ILE A 783 26.26 19.09 4.56
N THR A 784 27.31 18.73 5.29
CA THR A 784 27.21 17.72 6.36
C THR A 784 26.17 18.13 7.40
N GLN A 785 26.22 19.38 7.86
CA GLN A 785 25.32 19.90 8.89
C GLN A 785 23.86 19.97 8.40
N LEU A 786 23.66 20.32 7.12
CA LEU A 786 22.32 20.34 6.51
C LEU A 786 21.76 18.93 6.32
N ASP A 787 22.59 17.96 5.91
CA ASP A 787 22.21 16.55 5.77
C ASP A 787 21.85 15.92 7.13
N GLU A 788 22.54 16.29 8.20
CA GLU A 788 22.19 15.89 9.57
C GLU A 788 20.83 16.45 9.99
N ALA A 789 20.54 17.73 9.70
CA ALA A 789 19.24 18.35 9.99
C ALA A 789 18.10 17.68 9.18
N ILE A 790 18.32 17.41 7.90
CA ILE A 790 17.35 16.69 7.04
C ILE A 790 17.07 15.30 7.61
N THR A 791 18.12 14.53 7.88
CA THR A 791 18.01 13.17 8.44
C THR A 791 17.22 13.16 9.75
N LEU A 792 17.45 14.16 10.62
CA LEU A 792 16.74 14.28 11.89
C LEU A 792 15.25 14.57 11.69
N ALA A 793 14.90 15.46 10.75
CA ALA A 793 13.51 15.76 10.43
C ALA A 793 12.78 14.56 9.80
N GLU A 794 13.44 13.77 8.93
CA GLU A 794 12.86 12.57 8.32
C GLU A 794 12.55 11.46 9.34
N GLN A 795 13.29 11.42 10.46
CA GLN A 795 13.03 10.47 11.55
C GLN A 795 11.81 10.84 12.40
N MET A 796 11.26 12.05 12.26
CA MET A 796 10.07 12.47 13.00
C MET A 796 8.80 11.85 12.38
N THR A 797 8.28 10.81 13.03
CA THR A 797 7.06 10.11 12.57
C THR A 797 5.78 10.75 13.09
N GLY A 798 4.75 10.83 12.25
CA GLY A 798 3.44 11.39 12.58
C GLY A 798 3.28 12.86 12.18
N THR A 799 2.19 13.51 12.59
CA THR A 799 1.93 14.91 12.28
C THR A 799 2.81 15.83 13.12
N TYR A 800 3.19 16.99 12.59
CA TYR A 800 4.04 17.93 13.33
C TYR A 800 3.43 18.35 14.67
N SER A 801 2.11 18.56 14.69
CA SER A 801 1.33 18.81 15.91
C SER A 801 1.53 17.71 16.96
N ASN A 802 1.51 16.43 16.56
CA ASN A 802 1.76 15.32 17.48
C ASN A 802 3.21 15.30 17.97
N VAL A 803 4.18 15.60 17.11
CA VAL A 803 5.60 15.67 17.51
C VAL A 803 5.81 16.80 18.51
N LEU A 804 5.25 17.99 18.28
CA LEU A 804 5.30 19.12 19.20
C LEU A 804 4.71 18.80 20.59
N GLU A 805 3.64 18.01 20.64
CA GLU A 805 2.98 17.63 21.90
C GLU A 805 3.69 16.48 22.63
N GLN A 806 4.14 15.47 21.89
CA GLN A 806 4.62 14.21 22.46
C GLN A 806 6.14 14.15 22.59
N ASN A 807 6.86 14.83 21.71
CA ASN A 807 8.32 14.83 21.64
C ASN A 807 8.89 16.21 21.24
N PRO A 808 8.60 17.30 21.97
CA PRO A 808 9.11 18.63 21.63
C PRO A 808 10.65 18.69 21.62
N GLU A 809 11.32 17.85 22.42
CA GLU A 809 12.79 17.77 22.49
C GLU A 809 13.42 17.44 21.13
N SER A 810 12.78 16.61 20.28
CA SER A 810 13.34 16.35 18.93
C SER A 810 13.22 17.55 18.00
N VAL A 811 12.20 18.39 18.18
CA VAL A 811 12.03 19.63 17.41
C VAL A 811 13.00 20.70 17.90
N GLU A 812 13.28 20.76 19.20
CA GLU A 812 14.36 21.58 19.77
C GLU A 812 15.72 21.16 19.20
N GLN A 813 16.00 19.86 19.10
CA GLN A 813 17.22 19.36 18.48
C GLN A 813 17.30 19.73 16.99
N LEU A 814 16.21 19.60 16.24
CA LEU A 814 16.18 20.05 14.84
C LEU A 814 16.47 21.54 14.71
N HIS A 815 15.94 22.37 15.61
CA HIS A 815 16.28 23.78 15.66
C HIS A 815 17.79 24.00 15.89
N GLU A 816 18.43 23.25 16.79
CA GLU A 816 19.87 23.34 17.02
C GLU A 816 20.68 23.03 15.76
N GLU A 817 20.39 21.93 15.05
CA GLU A 817 21.07 21.57 13.81
C GLU A 817 20.86 22.64 12.71
N VAL A 818 19.63 23.15 12.58
CA VAL A 818 19.30 24.23 11.64
C VAL A 818 20.01 25.54 12.01
N ASN A 819 20.20 25.82 13.30
CA ASN A 819 20.93 26.99 13.76
C ASN A 819 22.41 26.92 13.42
N GLU A 820 23.03 25.75 13.49
CA GLU A 820 24.44 25.57 13.08
C GLU A 820 24.61 25.81 11.56
N VAL A 821 23.64 25.39 10.72
CA VAL A 821 23.64 25.77 9.29
C VAL A 821 23.55 27.29 9.11
N ASP A 822 22.69 27.96 9.86
CA ASP A 822 22.54 29.43 9.83
C ASP A 822 23.85 30.14 10.25
N ASP A 823 24.52 29.66 11.29
CA ASP A 823 25.79 30.22 11.75
C ASP A 823 26.90 30.09 10.69
N ILE A 824 26.96 28.96 9.98
CA ILE A 824 27.89 28.76 8.86
C ILE A 824 27.55 29.71 7.70
N LEU A 825 26.27 29.84 7.34
CA LEU A 825 25.79 30.73 6.29
C LEU A 825 26.14 32.20 6.58
N LYS A 826 25.85 32.70 7.80
CA LYS A 826 26.10 34.09 8.19
C LYS A 826 27.57 34.42 8.40
N GLY A 827 28.38 33.42 8.77
CA GLY A 827 29.78 33.56 9.11
C GLY A 827 30.71 33.16 7.97
N ASP A 828 31.11 31.89 8.00
CA ASP A 828 32.18 31.34 7.17
C ASP A 828 31.83 31.44 5.67
N PHE A 829 30.60 31.12 5.28
CA PHE A 829 30.14 31.16 3.88
C PHE A 829 30.25 32.57 3.26
N ILE A 830 29.63 33.57 3.90
CA ILE A 830 29.67 34.97 3.44
C ILE A 830 31.10 35.50 3.43
N GLN A 831 31.90 35.18 4.45
CA GLN A 831 33.28 35.65 4.55
C GLN A 831 34.17 35.04 3.45
N SER A 832 34.06 33.73 3.22
CA SER A 832 34.92 33.00 2.28
C SER A 832 34.63 33.34 0.83
N LEU A 833 33.37 33.61 0.48
CA LEU A 833 32.97 34.01 -0.87
C LEU A 833 32.97 35.52 -1.10
N ALA A 834 33.41 36.31 -0.11
CA ALA A 834 33.40 37.77 -0.16
C ALA A 834 32.02 38.39 -0.51
N LEU A 835 30.95 37.76 -0.04
CA LEU A 835 29.57 38.21 -0.19
C LEU A 835 29.19 39.24 0.90
N GLU A 836 28.03 39.85 0.75
CA GLU A 836 27.42 40.78 1.70
C GLU A 836 26.23 40.11 2.39
N LEU A 837 26.19 40.23 3.73
CA LEU A 837 25.04 39.77 4.50
C LEU A 837 23.81 40.64 4.17
N PRO A 838 22.66 40.07 3.79
CA PRO A 838 21.50 40.85 3.44
C PRO A 838 21.00 41.71 4.62
N SER A 839 20.47 42.88 4.28
CA SER A 839 19.93 43.81 5.27
C SER A 839 18.74 43.24 6.06
N THR A 840 18.05 42.23 5.53
CA THR A 840 16.97 41.49 6.20
C THR A 840 17.48 40.61 7.35
N SER A 841 18.75 40.21 7.30
CA SER A 841 19.45 39.47 8.36
C SER A 841 20.11 40.39 9.40
N ALA A 842 20.07 41.71 9.20
CA ALA A 842 20.64 42.67 10.13
C ALA A 842 19.72 42.89 11.35
N GLY A 843 19.93 42.10 12.41
CA GLY A 843 19.31 42.35 13.72
C GLY A 843 18.52 41.19 14.32
N ASP A 844 18.62 39.98 13.77
CA ASP A 844 18.53 38.82 14.65
C ASP A 844 19.75 38.84 15.58
N ASN A 845 19.50 38.63 16.87
CA ASN A 845 20.53 38.55 17.90
C ASN A 845 20.33 37.17 18.54
N ASP A 846 20.53 36.12 17.78
CA ASP A 846 20.96 34.84 18.34
C ASP A 846 22.39 34.96 18.89
#